data_AF-A0A3N1TMG7-F1
#
_entry.id   AF-A0A3N1TMG7-F1
#
_cell.length_a   1.000
_cell.length_b   1.000
_cell.length_c   1.000
_cell.angle_alpha   90.00
_cell.angle_beta   90.00
_cell.angle_gamma   90.00
#
_symmetry.space_group_name_H-M   'P 1'
#
loop_
_entity.id
_entity.type
_entity.pdbx_description
1 polymer ?
#
loop_
_entity_poly.entity_id
_entity_poly.type
_entity_poly.pdbx_seq_one_letter_code
_entity_poly.pdbx_strand_id
1 'polypeptide(L)'
;MQLSRRTLLAASGATAVGAALAPTAGAAQAAAPEQAAGTAPDTRPIADQDFDGPLLRAETLITGGGFDPSDPDYAAALAALDSAAKELWDTLDRSAGRTALWADLSPVTDPGNFGQSYTRLRTLATAWATPGASLAGDAATADALLGALRFTYDTAYHPQAGESGNWWFWEIGAPRALMDCCVLLRGLLSGGDLTDYLGVVDRFCPDADRRTNSPTLSETGANRTDKAVIVALRGLLGRDGDKLASARDALSDVRDSGRNSLFRYTSSGDGFYEDGSFVQHDVVAYTGSYGTVLLGGAAWLISLLADSPWAVADPKVSVMYEAVERSFAPVVFDGLMMDAVRGRAVSRERAGDHRDGAAAVAAILLLASGAPASYADRWRQLAKGWLTRNRTTPFAALATLPQLALAKAVLNDRDIRTGARTTGSFVLADMDRVVHRRPGWAFALSLSSKRISAYEAGNGENLHGWYTGDGMTYLYVGDGLGQFNDGFWPTVDPYRLPGTTVDTRRREDLGTGAGTSTYRPSNTVAGGAVLDSRYTVAAMEVIGAPGSTLRARKSWFLLDNAVVSLGAGITASDGRAVETIVENRGLGARGRNRLLVDGVPQPVEQGRADEFGRARWAHLDGVGGYVFPEGAPLHALREERTGTWRAIDTGADTSGSTDPVTRRYLTLRLDHGISPTDDGYAYVLLPGASAAATAVWSHSRPVRIVANDAAAQAVEDRRAGLTAVHFWGAGSAAGITSSGPASVLVRRRGAQVSVAVADPGRTQTSVTVELPFRVRSVAQSDATVRVTPGRRTVVTVEAGGSRGHTHRTELVQ
;
A
#
# COMPACT_ATOMS: atom_id res chain seq x y z
N MET A 1 24.45 -23.13 34.14
CA MET A 1 24.76 -22.51 35.44
C MET A 1 24.01 -21.19 35.47
N GLN A 2 22.93 -21.03 36.24
CA GLN A 2 22.79 -20.88 37.71
C GLN A 2 22.53 -19.40 38.06
N LEU A 3 21.42 -19.17 38.75
CA LEU A 3 20.89 -17.86 39.16
C LEU A 3 20.98 -17.68 40.68
N SER A 4 21.01 -16.43 41.14
CA SER A 4 20.65 -15.98 42.49
C SER A 4 19.88 -14.64 42.32
N ARG A 5 18.76 -14.27 42.97
CA ARG A 5 18.08 -14.60 44.26
C ARG A 5 18.94 -14.20 45.48
N ARG A 6 18.49 -13.52 46.54
CA ARG A 6 17.17 -13.08 47.12
C ARG A 6 17.45 -11.74 47.88
N THR A 7 16.61 -10.92 48.56
CA THR A 7 15.25 -10.84 49.17
C THR A 7 14.97 -9.28 49.27
N LEU A 8 13.79 -8.63 49.29
CA LEU A 8 12.52 -8.76 50.05
C LEU A 8 12.73 -8.65 51.59
N LEU A 9 11.90 -8.01 52.43
CA LEU A 9 10.55 -7.39 52.28
C LEU A 9 10.20 -6.49 53.51
N ALA A 10 9.17 -5.61 53.37
CA ALA A 10 8.23 -5.12 54.42
C ALA A 10 8.74 -4.13 55.53
N ALA A 11 7.90 -3.47 56.37
CA ALA A 11 6.44 -3.54 56.58
C ALA A 11 5.80 -2.26 57.20
N SER A 12 4.47 -2.05 57.00
CA SER A 12 3.45 -1.37 57.88
C SER A 12 3.67 0.08 58.41
N GLY A 13 2.65 0.92 58.70
CA GLY A 13 1.17 0.85 58.70
C GLY A 13 0.57 1.81 59.78
N ALA A 14 -0.73 2.12 59.93
CA ALA A 14 -1.94 2.02 59.08
C ALA A 14 -3.17 2.71 59.78
N THR A 15 -4.23 3.13 59.04
CA THR A 15 -5.59 3.56 59.51
C THR A 15 -5.70 4.89 60.32
N ALA A 16 -6.84 5.57 60.56
CA ALA A 16 -8.28 5.26 60.31
C ALA A 16 -9.23 6.51 60.18
N VAL A 17 -10.26 6.40 59.32
CA VAL A 17 -11.73 6.64 59.54
C VAL A 17 -12.40 8.05 59.63
N GLY A 18 -13.47 8.20 58.82
CA GLY A 18 -14.73 8.92 59.11
C GLY A 18 -14.98 10.27 58.38
N ALA A 19 -16.22 10.69 58.05
CA ALA A 19 -17.49 9.99 57.78
C ALA A 19 -18.51 10.96 57.10
N ALA A 20 -19.31 10.46 56.16
CA ALA A 20 -20.61 10.95 55.61
C ALA A 20 -21.01 12.45 55.65
N LEU A 21 -21.45 12.98 54.49
CA LEU A 21 -22.75 13.64 54.33
C LEU A 21 -23.17 13.69 52.84
N ALA A 22 -24.47 13.67 52.57
CA ALA A 22 -25.07 13.83 51.23
C ALA A 22 -26.11 14.96 51.24
N PRO A 23 -26.56 15.44 50.07
CA PRO A 23 -27.95 15.11 49.71
C PRO A 23 -28.22 14.80 48.23
N THR A 24 -29.42 14.27 48.01
CA THR A 24 -30.17 14.03 46.77
C THR A 24 -30.68 15.35 46.12
N ALA A 25 -31.22 15.42 44.89
CA ALA A 25 -31.25 14.51 43.72
C ALA A 25 -31.70 15.32 42.47
N GLY A 26 -31.58 14.74 41.27
CA GLY A 26 -32.16 15.28 40.03
C GLY A 26 -31.79 14.42 38.83
N ALA A 27 -32.73 13.62 38.30
CA ALA A 27 -32.43 12.55 37.36
C ALA A 27 -32.81 12.88 35.90
N ALA A 28 -31.96 12.45 34.97
CA ALA A 28 -32.32 12.17 33.58
C ALA A 28 -31.67 10.83 33.21
N GLN A 29 -32.46 9.87 32.75
CA GLN A 29 -31.98 8.50 32.50
C GLN A 29 -31.30 8.39 31.14
N ALA A 30 -30.00 8.10 31.15
CA ALA A 30 -29.35 7.38 30.05
C ALA A 30 -29.20 5.91 30.49
N ALA A 31 -29.55 4.96 29.63
CA ALA A 31 -29.37 3.54 29.93
C ALA A 31 -27.88 3.21 29.99
N ALA A 32 -27.43 2.65 31.12
CA ALA A 32 -26.08 2.11 31.23
C ALA A 32 -25.97 0.80 30.42
N PRO A 33 -24.83 0.51 29.79
CA PRO A 33 -24.61 -0.80 29.18
C PRO A 33 -24.57 -1.88 30.27
N GLU A 34 -25.19 -3.03 30.02
CA GLU A 34 -25.06 -4.18 30.91
C GLU A 34 -23.59 -4.63 30.96
N GLN A 35 -23.12 -4.92 32.17
CA GLN A 35 -21.83 -5.58 32.35
C GLN A 35 -21.98 -7.03 31.88
N ALA A 36 -21.47 -7.33 30.68
CA ALA A 36 -21.29 -8.70 30.23
C ALA A 36 -20.43 -9.45 31.25
N ALA A 37 -21.06 -10.32 32.04
CA ALA A 37 -20.35 -11.17 32.98
C ALA A 37 -19.40 -12.07 32.20
N GLY A 38 -18.11 -12.08 32.58
CA GLY A 38 -17.10 -12.83 31.87
C GLY A 38 -17.46 -14.31 31.81
N THR A 39 -17.78 -14.82 30.63
CA THR A 39 -18.05 -16.23 30.40
C THR A 39 -16.81 -17.05 30.75
N ALA A 40 -16.97 -18.00 31.66
CA ALA A 40 -15.96 -19.01 31.93
C ALA A 40 -15.63 -19.78 30.63
N PRO A 41 -14.40 -20.33 30.48
CA PRO A 41 -14.07 -21.17 29.34
C PRO A 41 -15.05 -22.35 29.25
N ASP A 42 -15.54 -22.63 28.05
CA ASP A 42 -16.50 -23.71 27.79
C ASP A 42 -15.84 -25.06 28.10
N THR A 43 -16.35 -25.76 29.13
CA THR A 43 -15.81 -27.03 29.61
C THR A 43 -16.37 -28.25 28.88
N ARG A 44 -17.08 -28.07 27.75
CA ARG A 44 -17.49 -29.18 26.89
C ARG A 44 -16.26 -29.94 26.34
N PRO A 45 -16.31 -31.29 26.29
CA PRO A 45 -15.25 -32.08 25.67
C PRO A 45 -15.12 -31.72 24.18
N ILE A 46 -13.93 -31.93 23.61
CA ILE A 46 -13.60 -31.53 22.22
C ILE A 46 -14.57 -32.14 21.19
N ALA A 47 -15.16 -33.30 21.48
CA ALA A 47 -16.17 -33.95 20.64
C ALA A 47 -17.50 -33.17 20.49
N ASP A 48 -17.83 -32.27 21.41
CA ASP A 48 -19.08 -31.49 21.45
C ASP A 48 -18.91 -30.05 20.92
N GLN A 49 -17.82 -29.76 20.21
CA GLN A 49 -17.50 -28.44 19.63
C GLN A 49 -17.86 -28.39 18.15
N ASP A 50 -18.45 -27.27 17.68
CA ASP A 50 -18.89 -27.13 16.29
C ASP A 50 -17.74 -26.75 15.35
N PHE A 51 -17.14 -27.77 14.73
CA PHE A 51 -16.18 -27.62 13.63
C PHE A 51 -16.86 -27.53 12.26
N ASP A 52 -18.11 -27.99 12.13
CA ASP A 52 -18.76 -28.22 10.84
C ASP A 52 -19.39 -26.94 10.27
N GLY A 53 -19.92 -26.06 11.12
CA GLY A 53 -20.33 -24.71 10.74
C GLY A 53 -19.17 -23.88 10.15
N PRO A 54 -18.03 -23.76 10.85
CA PRO A 54 -16.83 -23.13 10.29
C PRO A 54 -16.27 -23.80 9.02
N LEU A 55 -16.35 -25.13 8.89
CA LEU A 55 -15.95 -25.83 7.65
C LEU A 55 -16.84 -25.47 6.45
N LEU A 56 -18.17 -25.39 6.65
CA LEU A 56 -19.09 -24.91 5.61
C LEU A 56 -18.84 -23.43 5.27
N ARG A 57 -18.46 -22.62 6.26
CA ARG A 57 -18.06 -21.23 6.04
C ARG A 57 -16.74 -21.13 5.26
N ALA A 58 -15.76 -22.00 5.53
CA ALA A 58 -14.52 -22.09 4.77
C ALA A 58 -14.78 -22.40 3.28
N GLU A 59 -15.62 -23.39 2.99
CA GLU A 59 -16.07 -23.70 1.62
C GLU A 59 -16.74 -22.49 0.96
N THR A 60 -17.67 -21.85 1.67
CA THR A 60 -18.38 -20.64 1.17
C THR A 60 -17.43 -19.49 0.86
N LEU A 61 -16.37 -19.30 1.67
CA LEU A 61 -15.33 -18.29 1.45
C LEU A 61 -14.39 -18.62 0.28
N ILE A 62 -14.41 -19.86 -0.24
CA ILE A 62 -13.63 -20.30 -1.42
C ILE A 62 -14.50 -20.26 -2.69
N THR A 63 -15.73 -20.79 -2.65
CA THR A 63 -16.62 -20.93 -3.82
C THR A 63 -17.54 -19.73 -4.05
N GLY A 64 -17.85 -18.96 -3.00
CA GLY A 64 -18.90 -17.94 -3.01
C GLY A 64 -20.29 -18.45 -2.61
N GLY A 65 -20.46 -19.76 -2.38
CA GLY A 65 -21.74 -20.35 -2.02
C GLY A 65 -22.78 -20.26 -3.15
N GLY A 66 -24.04 -20.01 -2.80
CA GLY A 66 -25.14 -19.90 -3.77
C GLY A 66 -25.21 -18.51 -4.42
N PHE A 67 -25.13 -18.47 -5.74
CA PHE A 67 -25.30 -17.27 -6.58
C PHE A 67 -26.33 -17.52 -7.69
N ASP A 68 -26.77 -16.45 -8.37
CA ASP A 68 -27.70 -16.53 -9.50
C ASP A 68 -26.90 -16.67 -10.81
N PRO A 69 -26.93 -17.83 -11.50
CA PRO A 69 -26.19 -18.03 -12.75
C PRO A 69 -26.85 -17.34 -13.97
N SER A 70 -28.04 -16.74 -13.82
CA SER A 70 -28.68 -15.95 -14.88
C SER A 70 -28.24 -14.48 -14.89
N ASP A 71 -27.59 -14.02 -13.81
CA ASP A 71 -26.96 -12.71 -13.74
C ASP A 71 -25.68 -12.67 -14.59
N PRO A 72 -25.48 -11.64 -15.44
CA PRO A 72 -24.39 -11.62 -16.40
C PRO A 72 -23.00 -11.49 -15.77
N ASP A 73 -22.88 -10.89 -14.58
CA ASP A 73 -21.58 -10.77 -13.90
C ASP A 73 -21.19 -12.14 -13.29
N TYR A 74 -22.14 -12.84 -12.65
CA TYR A 74 -21.89 -14.18 -12.12
C TYR A 74 -21.64 -15.20 -13.24
N ALA A 75 -22.40 -15.13 -14.34
CA ALA A 75 -22.18 -15.97 -15.51
C ALA A 75 -20.78 -15.75 -16.12
N ALA A 76 -20.30 -14.51 -16.19
CA ALA A 76 -18.95 -14.20 -16.66
C ALA A 76 -17.86 -14.69 -15.69
N ALA A 77 -18.03 -14.49 -14.38
CA ALA A 77 -17.09 -14.97 -13.37
C ALA A 77 -17.02 -16.51 -13.30
N LEU A 78 -18.16 -17.19 -13.45
CA LEU A 78 -18.25 -18.65 -13.55
C LEU A 78 -17.57 -19.16 -14.84
N ALA A 79 -17.82 -18.53 -15.98
CA ALA A 79 -17.17 -18.88 -17.24
C ALA A 79 -15.64 -18.66 -17.21
N ALA A 80 -15.15 -17.65 -16.48
CA ALA A 80 -13.73 -17.41 -16.30
C ALA A 80 -13.07 -18.51 -15.43
N LEU A 81 -13.71 -18.91 -14.33
CA LEU A 81 -13.30 -20.07 -13.53
C LEU A 81 -13.30 -21.35 -14.35
N ASP A 82 -14.35 -21.58 -15.14
CA ASP A 82 -14.54 -22.78 -15.95
C ASP A 82 -13.54 -22.89 -17.12
N SER A 83 -13.18 -21.79 -17.78
CA SER A 83 -12.11 -21.77 -18.80
C SER A 83 -10.76 -22.10 -18.17
N ALA A 84 -10.39 -21.43 -17.07
CA ALA A 84 -9.13 -21.68 -16.38
C ALA A 84 -9.04 -23.11 -15.85
N ALA A 85 -10.15 -23.69 -15.37
CA ALA A 85 -10.21 -25.08 -14.95
C ALA A 85 -10.09 -26.05 -16.14
N LYS A 86 -10.76 -25.81 -17.27
CA LYS A 86 -10.62 -26.61 -18.49
C LYS A 86 -9.21 -26.63 -19.05
N GLU A 87 -8.58 -25.46 -19.18
CA GLU A 87 -7.19 -25.32 -19.65
C GLU A 87 -6.22 -26.15 -18.79
N LEU A 88 -6.42 -26.14 -17.46
CA LEU A 88 -5.65 -26.95 -16.52
C LEU A 88 -6.00 -28.45 -16.56
N TRP A 89 -7.27 -28.80 -16.80
CA TRP A 89 -7.76 -30.17 -16.87
C TRP A 89 -7.27 -30.90 -18.11
N ASP A 90 -7.38 -30.27 -19.27
CA ASP A 90 -6.96 -30.84 -20.55
C ASP A 90 -5.45 -31.07 -20.61
N THR A 91 -4.67 -30.25 -19.90
CA THR A 91 -3.20 -30.33 -19.82
C THR A 91 -2.66 -31.12 -18.62
N LEU A 92 -3.52 -31.61 -17.71
CA LEU A 92 -3.14 -32.40 -16.54
C LEU A 92 -2.68 -33.81 -16.96
N ASP A 93 -1.43 -34.17 -16.65
CA ASP A 93 -0.94 -35.54 -16.77
C ASP A 93 -1.64 -36.43 -15.73
N ARG A 94 -2.47 -37.34 -16.26
CA ARG A 94 -3.27 -38.32 -15.51
C ARG A 94 -2.68 -39.73 -15.59
N SER A 95 -1.51 -39.91 -16.21
CA SER A 95 -0.86 -41.21 -16.37
C SER A 95 -0.32 -41.76 -15.04
N ALA A 96 -0.14 -43.08 -14.96
CA ALA A 96 0.45 -43.73 -13.80
C ALA A 96 1.98 -43.56 -13.71
N GLY A 97 2.63 -43.12 -14.80
CA GLY A 97 4.08 -42.93 -14.88
C GLY A 97 4.52 -41.46 -14.90
N ARG A 98 3.63 -40.53 -14.53
CA ARG A 98 3.87 -39.08 -14.56
C ARG A 98 5.05 -38.69 -13.65
N THR A 99 5.82 -37.69 -14.06
CA THR A 99 6.94 -37.11 -13.27
C THR A 99 6.71 -35.65 -12.89
N ALA A 100 5.65 -35.05 -13.42
CA ALA A 100 5.06 -33.79 -13.00
C ALA A 100 3.54 -33.85 -13.26
N LEU A 101 2.77 -32.89 -12.73
CA LEU A 101 1.33 -32.78 -13.04
C LEU A 101 1.07 -31.99 -14.33
N TRP A 102 1.93 -31.03 -14.63
CA TRP A 102 1.95 -30.27 -15.88
C TRP A 102 3.39 -30.17 -16.38
N ALA A 103 3.58 -30.21 -17.71
CA ALA A 103 4.92 -30.29 -18.32
C ALA A 103 5.81 -29.06 -18.04
N ASP A 104 5.20 -27.90 -17.81
CA ASP A 104 5.88 -26.64 -17.48
C ASP A 104 6.24 -26.49 -15.99
N LEU A 105 5.74 -27.39 -15.13
CA LEU A 105 6.07 -27.47 -13.69
C LEU A 105 6.93 -28.72 -13.39
N SER A 106 7.93 -28.95 -14.23
CA SER A 106 8.84 -30.11 -14.16
C SER A 106 10.29 -29.69 -13.88
N PRO A 107 11.02 -30.38 -12.97
CA PRO A 107 10.54 -31.45 -12.11
C PRO A 107 9.64 -30.92 -11.00
N VAL A 108 8.66 -31.72 -10.55
CA VAL A 108 7.75 -31.34 -9.46
C VAL A 108 8.47 -31.19 -8.10
N THR A 109 9.69 -31.70 -7.97
CA THR A 109 10.52 -31.58 -6.77
C THR A 109 11.11 -30.18 -6.54
N ASP A 110 11.02 -29.27 -7.53
CA ASP A 110 11.36 -27.86 -7.30
C ASP A 110 10.24 -27.15 -6.51
N PRO A 111 10.57 -26.34 -5.48
CA PRO A 111 9.59 -25.66 -4.64
C PRO A 111 8.66 -24.71 -5.40
N GLY A 112 9.15 -24.01 -6.43
CA GLY A 112 8.31 -23.19 -7.30
C GLY A 112 7.33 -24.02 -8.12
N ASN A 113 7.74 -25.24 -8.50
CA ASN A 113 6.93 -26.14 -9.31
C ASN A 113 5.82 -26.85 -8.52
N PHE A 114 6.10 -27.43 -7.33
CA PHE A 114 5.00 -27.99 -6.53
C PHE A 114 4.08 -26.92 -5.94
N GLY A 115 4.62 -25.75 -5.54
CA GLY A 115 3.80 -24.64 -5.04
C GLY A 115 2.78 -24.14 -6.08
N GLN A 116 3.21 -24.03 -7.34
CA GLN A 116 2.31 -23.74 -8.46
C GLN A 116 1.39 -24.91 -8.80
N SER A 117 1.85 -26.16 -8.65
CA SER A 117 1.03 -27.35 -8.88
C SER A 117 -0.16 -27.41 -7.93
N TYR A 118 0.04 -27.21 -6.61
CA TYR A 118 -1.08 -27.09 -5.66
C TYR A 118 -1.98 -25.90 -5.96
N THR A 119 -1.44 -24.78 -6.44
CA THR A 119 -2.25 -23.62 -6.84
C THR A 119 -3.17 -23.94 -8.02
N ARG A 120 -2.71 -24.73 -9.00
CA ARG A 120 -3.51 -25.24 -10.12
C ARG A 120 -4.54 -26.29 -9.68
N LEU A 121 -4.16 -27.21 -8.79
CA LEU A 121 -5.07 -28.18 -8.19
C LEU A 121 -6.21 -27.49 -7.42
N ARG A 122 -5.92 -26.39 -6.72
CA ARG A 122 -6.96 -25.58 -6.07
C ARG A 122 -7.94 -25.00 -7.08
N THR A 123 -7.50 -24.46 -8.22
CA THR A 123 -8.41 -23.97 -9.27
C THR A 123 -9.35 -25.07 -9.78
N LEU A 124 -8.81 -26.27 -10.02
CA LEU A 124 -9.60 -27.46 -10.41
C LEU A 124 -10.58 -27.87 -9.32
N ALA A 125 -10.15 -27.94 -8.05
CA ALA A 125 -11.01 -28.28 -6.91
C ALA A 125 -12.12 -27.23 -6.69
N THR A 126 -11.81 -25.93 -6.83
CA THR A 126 -12.81 -24.84 -6.75
C THR A 126 -13.85 -24.97 -7.86
N ALA A 127 -13.45 -25.25 -9.11
CA ALA A 127 -14.39 -25.49 -10.20
C ALA A 127 -15.24 -26.75 -9.96
N TRP A 128 -14.63 -27.85 -9.49
CA TRP A 128 -15.34 -29.07 -9.12
C TRP A 128 -16.37 -28.86 -7.99
N ALA A 129 -16.08 -27.97 -7.04
CA ALA A 129 -16.99 -27.63 -5.94
C ALA A 129 -17.96 -26.47 -6.25
N THR A 130 -17.91 -25.86 -7.44
CA THR A 130 -18.75 -24.70 -7.80
C THR A 130 -19.92 -25.12 -8.70
N PRO A 131 -21.18 -25.04 -8.24
CA PRO A 131 -22.34 -25.38 -9.07
C PRO A 131 -22.39 -24.61 -10.40
N GLY A 132 -22.63 -25.32 -11.49
CA GLY A 132 -22.72 -24.76 -12.84
C GLY A 132 -21.38 -24.69 -13.61
N ALA A 133 -20.24 -24.94 -12.97
CA ALA A 133 -19.00 -25.22 -13.70
C ALA A 133 -19.09 -26.58 -14.42
N SER A 134 -18.35 -26.75 -15.51
CA SER A 134 -18.41 -27.97 -16.33
C SER A 134 -17.77 -29.21 -15.68
N LEU A 135 -16.90 -29.00 -14.69
CA LEU A 135 -16.30 -30.06 -13.88
C LEU A 135 -17.08 -30.29 -12.56
N ALA A 136 -18.19 -29.59 -12.33
CA ALA A 136 -18.88 -29.56 -11.04
C ALA A 136 -19.41 -30.94 -10.63
N GLY A 137 -18.90 -31.48 -9.53
CA GLY A 137 -19.27 -32.81 -9.02
C GLY A 137 -18.86 -33.99 -9.91
N ASP A 138 -18.03 -33.79 -10.94
CA ASP A 138 -17.60 -34.89 -11.82
C ASP A 138 -16.70 -35.89 -11.08
N ALA A 139 -16.96 -37.18 -11.28
CA ALA A 139 -16.24 -38.28 -10.63
C ALA A 139 -14.82 -38.44 -11.18
N ALA A 140 -14.62 -38.31 -12.51
CA ALA A 140 -13.29 -38.46 -13.11
C ALA A 140 -12.35 -37.31 -12.69
N THR A 141 -12.90 -36.11 -12.53
CA THR A 141 -12.20 -34.94 -11.99
C THR A 141 -11.85 -35.15 -10.51
N ALA A 142 -12.76 -35.68 -9.69
CA ALA A 142 -12.48 -36.00 -8.29
C ALA A 142 -11.35 -37.05 -8.15
N ASP A 143 -11.44 -38.18 -8.87
CA ASP A 143 -10.43 -39.23 -8.85
C ASP A 143 -9.04 -38.72 -9.28
N ALA A 144 -9.01 -37.89 -10.33
CA ALA A 144 -7.79 -37.27 -10.82
C ALA A 144 -7.21 -36.23 -9.86
N LEU A 145 -8.05 -35.45 -9.17
CA LEU A 145 -7.63 -34.52 -8.11
C LEU A 145 -7.01 -35.27 -6.93
N LEU A 146 -7.68 -36.31 -6.43
CA LEU A 146 -7.19 -37.14 -5.32
C LEU A 146 -5.85 -37.80 -5.67
N GLY A 147 -5.76 -38.42 -6.86
CA GLY A 147 -4.52 -39.02 -7.34
C GLY A 147 -3.39 -38.01 -7.61
N ALA A 148 -3.72 -36.77 -7.98
CA ALA A 148 -2.72 -35.71 -8.17
C ALA A 148 -2.19 -35.15 -6.84
N LEU A 149 -3.06 -34.95 -5.84
CA LEU A 149 -2.65 -34.57 -4.48
C LEU A 149 -1.71 -35.63 -3.88
N ARG A 150 -2.07 -36.92 -4.04
CA ARG A 150 -1.25 -38.06 -3.59
C ARG A 150 0.11 -38.06 -4.28
N PHE A 151 0.14 -37.91 -5.60
CA PHE A 151 1.39 -37.84 -6.37
C PHE A 151 2.31 -36.71 -5.91
N THR A 152 1.80 -35.48 -5.68
CA THR A 152 2.63 -34.36 -5.23
C THR A 152 3.13 -34.53 -3.79
N TYR A 153 2.33 -35.17 -2.92
CA TYR A 153 2.80 -35.60 -1.59
C TYR A 153 3.97 -36.58 -1.72
N ASP A 154 3.74 -37.75 -2.34
CA ASP A 154 4.70 -38.85 -2.41
C ASP A 154 6.01 -38.48 -3.15
N THR A 155 5.96 -37.49 -4.06
CA THR A 155 7.10 -37.11 -4.90
C THR A 155 7.86 -35.88 -4.40
N ALA A 156 7.22 -34.94 -3.70
CA ALA A 156 7.81 -33.62 -3.43
C ALA A 156 7.49 -33.01 -2.06
N TYR A 157 6.23 -33.06 -1.61
CA TYR A 157 5.75 -32.27 -0.47
C TYR A 157 5.18 -33.16 0.65
N HIS A 158 6.09 -33.85 1.32
CA HIS A 158 5.82 -34.79 2.43
C HIS A 158 6.69 -34.48 3.67
N PRO A 159 6.38 -34.98 4.88
CA PRO A 159 7.01 -34.52 6.12
C PRO A 159 8.53 -34.76 6.24
N GLN A 160 9.09 -35.67 5.44
CA GLN A 160 10.52 -36.00 5.41
C GLN A 160 11.31 -35.19 4.35
N ALA A 161 10.64 -34.35 3.56
CA ALA A 161 11.29 -33.50 2.57
C ALA A 161 12.12 -32.38 3.24
N GLY A 162 13.21 -31.99 2.55
CA GLY A 162 14.10 -30.91 2.97
C GLY A 162 13.71 -29.58 2.34
N GLU A 163 13.49 -28.56 3.17
CA GLU A 163 13.22 -27.20 2.69
C GLU A 163 14.39 -26.67 1.86
N SER A 164 14.08 -26.09 0.71
CA SER A 164 15.05 -25.57 -0.26
C SER A 164 14.44 -24.45 -1.10
N GLY A 165 15.27 -23.65 -1.78
CA GLY A 165 14.80 -22.53 -2.61
C GLY A 165 14.06 -21.45 -1.79
N ASN A 166 12.93 -20.97 -2.31
CA ASN A 166 12.10 -19.99 -1.61
C ASN A 166 11.20 -20.66 -0.56
N TRP A 167 11.48 -20.39 0.73
CA TRP A 167 10.71 -20.86 1.89
C TRP A 167 9.19 -20.65 1.77
N TRP A 168 8.75 -19.58 1.09
CA TRP A 168 7.34 -19.22 0.99
C TRP A 168 6.50 -20.34 0.35
N PHE A 169 7.05 -21.10 -0.60
CA PHE A 169 6.33 -22.23 -1.20
C PHE A 169 6.08 -23.36 -0.19
N TRP A 170 7.05 -23.65 0.68
CA TRP A 170 6.95 -24.70 1.71
C TRP A 170 5.99 -24.33 2.84
N GLU A 171 6.07 -23.08 3.31
CA GLU A 171 5.42 -22.66 4.57
C GLU A 171 4.13 -21.86 4.37
N ILE A 172 3.86 -21.36 3.15
CA ILE A 172 2.66 -20.56 2.84
C ILE A 172 1.96 -21.04 1.57
N GLY A 173 2.62 -20.98 0.41
CA GLY A 173 2.01 -21.19 -0.90
C GLY A 173 1.37 -22.57 -1.09
N ALA A 174 2.16 -23.63 -1.00
CA ALA A 174 1.66 -25.01 -1.07
C ALA A 174 0.67 -25.35 0.06
N PRO A 175 0.95 -25.09 1.36
CA PRO A 175 0.03 -25.50 2.42
C PRO A 175 -1.30 -24.73 2.40
N ARG A 176 -1.33 -23.45 2.00
CA ARG A 176 -2.61 -22.71 1.79
C ARG A 176 -3.47 -23.40 0.74
N ALA A 177 -2.88 -23.70 -0.43
CA ALA A 177 -3.60 -24.31 -1.55
C ALA A 177 -3.98 -25.78 -1.28
N LEU A 178 -3.14 -26.55 -0.60
CA LEU A 178 -3.44 -27.91 -0.12
C LEU A 178 -4.62 -27.90 0.86
N MET A 179 -4.63 -27.00 1.86
CA MET A 179 -5.74 -26.90 2.81
C MET A 179 -7.05 -26.43 2.16
N ASP A 180 -7.00 -25.53 1.18
CA ASP A 180 -8.18 -25.21 0.35
C ASP A 180 -8.71 -26.45 -0.39
N CYS A 181 -7.83 -27.23 -1.03
CA CYS A 181 -8.23 -28.48 -1.69
C CYS A 181 -8.87 -29.47 -0.69
N CYS A 182 -8.29 -29.60 0.51
CA CYS A 182 -8.81 -30.49 1.56
C CYS A 182 -10.17 -30.04 2.09
N VAL A 183 -10.46 -28.74 2.20
CA VAL A 183 -11.80 -28.25 2.56
C VAL A 183 -12.83 -28.67 1.52
N LEU A 184 -12.53 -28.48 0.23
CA LEU A 184 -13.47 -28.79 -0.86
C LEU A 184 -13.68 -30.30 -1.05
N LEU A 185 -12.60 -31.09 -0.96
CA LEU A 185 -12.63 -32.55 -1.17
C LEU A 185 -12.87 -33.35 0.12
N ARG A 186 -13.22 -32.71 1.25
CA ARG A 186 -13.32 -33.35 2.59
C ARG A 186 -14.25 -34.56 2.67
N GLY A 187 -15.26 -34.64 1.81
CA GLY A 187 -16.19 -35.78 1.74
C GLY A 187 -15.67 -36.99 0.94
N LEU A 188 -14.53 -36.85 0.24
CA LEU A 188 -13.97 -37.86 -0.66
C LEU A 188 -12.54 -38.31 -0.27
N LEU A 189 -11.83 -37.50 0.53
CA LEU A 189 -10.50 -37.85 1.03
C LEU A 189 -10.54 -39.10 1.94
N SER A 190 -9.57 -39.99 1.77
CA SER A 190 -9.37 -41.08 2.73
C SER A 190 -8.83 -40.52 4.06
N GLY A 191 -9.16 -41.18 5.17
CA GLY A 191 -8.62 -40.81 6.48
C GLY A 191 -7.09 -40.91 6.56
N GLY A 192 -6.47 -41.74 5.71
CA GLY A 192 -5.01 -41.84 5.58
C GLY A 192 -4.43 -40.62 4.88
N ASP A 193 -4.95 -40.27 3.70
CA ASP A 193 -4.49 -39.11 2.92
C ASP A 193 -4.70 -37.79 3.66
N LEU A 194 -5.85 -37.63 4.32
CA LEU A 194 -6.09 -36.45 5.16
C LEU A 194 -5.09 -36.37 6.32
N THR A 195 -4.75 -37.50 6.96
CA THR A 195 -3.74 -37.53 8.04
C THR A 195 -2.35 -37.16 7.49
N ASP A 196 -1.95 -37.74 6.35
CA ASP A 196 -0.70 -37.42 5.66
C ASP A 196 -0.61 -35.91 5.34
N TYR A 197 -1.64 -35.34 4.71
CA TYR A 197 -1.68 -33.93 4.29
C TYR A 197 -1.68 -32.94 5.47
N LEU A 198 -2.38 -33.26 6.58
CA LEU A 198 -2.30 -32.47 7.80
C LEU A 198 -0.91 -32.57 8.46
N GLY A 199 -0.26 -33.74 8.38
CA GLY A 199 1.13 -33.96 8.79
C GLY A 199 2.15 -33.12 8.01
N VAL A 200 1.88 -32.80 6.73
CA VAL A 200 2.71 -31.85 5.96
C VAL A 200 2.62 -30.45 6.54
N VAL A 201 1.40 -29.98 6.86
CA VAL A 201 1.20 -28.67 7.48
C VAL A 201 1.86 -28.63 8.86
N ASP A 202 1.77 -29.71 9.64
CA ASP A 202 2.47 -29.80 10.94
C ASP A 202 4.01 -29.86 10.81
N ARG A 203 4.55 -30.18 9.63
CA ARG A 203 6.00 -30.13 9.36
C ARG A 203 6.49 -28.75 8.91
N PHE A 204 5.75 -28.04 8.06
CA PHE A 204 6.22 -26.79 7.40
C PHE A 204 5.44 -25.52 7.83
N CYS A 205 4.26 -25.65 8.44
CA CYS A 205 3.52 -24.54 9.04
C CYS A 205 2.82 -24.99 10.35
N PRO A 206 3.55 -25.51 11.36
CA PRO A 206 2.95 -25.99 12.62
C PRO A 206 2.30 -24.88 13.45
N ASP A 207 2.83 -23.66 13.33
CA ASP A 207 2.57 -22.47 14.15
C ASP A 207 2.67 -21.23 13.26
N ALA A 208 1.72 -20.30 13.39
CA ALA A 208 1.66 -19.07 12.61
C ALA A 208 2.61 -17.96 13.09
N ASP A 209 3.19 -18.10 14.29
CA ASP A 209 4.12 -17.14 14.88
C ASP A 209 5.56 -17.30 14.39
N ARG A 210 5.88 -18.40 13.68
CA ARG A 210 7.26 -18.85 13.42
C ARG A 210 7.51 -19.33 12.01
N ARG A 211 8.80 -19.42 11.66
CA ARG A 211 9.31 -19.96 10.39
C ARG A 211 10.07 -21.26 10.63
N THR A 212 9.85 -22.31 9.84
CA THR A 212 10.42 -23.65 10.13
C THR A 212 11.92 -23.76 9.81
N ASN A 213 12.38 -23.16 8.70
CA ASN A 213 13.83 -22.98 8.47
C ASN A 213 14.49 -21.91 9.36
N SER A 214 13.71 -21.03 9.99
CA SER A 214 14.22 -19.94 10.84
C SER A 214 13.49 -19.84 12.20
N PRO A 215 13.57 -20.85 13.09
CA PRO A 215 12.68 -20.97 14.26
C PRO A 215 12.78 -19.86 15.31
N THR A 216 13.83 -19.04 15.27
CA THR A 216 14.04 -17.88 16.14
C THR A 216 13.42 -16.59 15.60
N LEU A 217 13.07 -16.54 14.30
CA LEU A 217 12.36 -15.44 13.69
C LEU A 217 10.89 -15.47 14.15
N SER A 218 10.32 -14.31 14.49
CA SER A 218 8.86 -14.17 14.64
C SER A 218 8.30 -13.72 13.30
N GLU A 219 7.23 -14.34 12.83
CA GLU A 219 6.56 -13.88 11.60
C GLU A 219 5.74 -12.61 11.84
N THR A 220 5.63 -11.78 10.81
CA THR A 220 5.07 -10.42 10.87
C THR A 220 4.11 -10.18 9.71
N GLY A 221 3.18 -9.22 9.88
CA GLY A 221 2.33 -8.70 8.81
C GLY A 221 1.62 -9.79 8.00
N ALA A 222 1.79 -9.74 6.67
CA ALA A 222 1.19 -10.70 5.74
C ALA A 222 1.53 -12.17 6.06
N ASN A 223 2.82 -12.49 6.26
CA ASN A 223 3.29 -13.87 6.45
C ASN A 223 2.60 -14.57 7.61
N ARG A 224 2.52 -13.90 8.76
CA ARG A 224 1.81 -14.39 9.96
C ARG A 224 0.32 -14.57 9.68
N THR A 225 -0.27 -13.67 8.90
CA THR A 225 -1.71 -13.72 8.56
C THR A 225 -2.02 -14.93 7.67
N ASP A 226 -1.25 -15.16 6.62
CA ASP A 226 -1.39 -16.32 5.75
C ASP A 226 -1.21 -17.64 6.53
N LYS A 227 -0.19 -17.71 7.40
CA LYS A 227 0.03 -18.87 8.26
C LYS A 227 -1.09 -19.08 9.28
N ALA A 228 -1.67 -18.01 9.83
CA ALA A 228 -2.83 -18.13 10.73
C ALA A 228 -4.05 -18.76 10.00
N VAL A 229 -4.28 -18.37 8.73
CA VAL A 229 -5.31 -19.00 7.88
C VAL A 229 -5.02 -20.49 7.62
N ILE A 230 -3.75 -20.84 7.35
CA ILE A 230 -3.31 -22.23 7.14
C ILE A 230 -3.52 -23.08 8.40
N VAL A 231 -3.04 -22.61 9.56
CA VAL A 231 -3.16 -23.31 10.85
C VAL A 231 -4.63 -23.43 11.27
N ALA A 232 -5.47 -22.44 10.96
CA ALA A 232 -6.91 -22.53 11.20
C ALA A 232 -7.58 -23.61 10.34
N LEU A 233 -7.27 -23.72 9.04
CA LEU A 233 -7.81 -24.79 8.21
C LEU A 233 -7.31 -26.18 8.62
N ARG A 234 -6.03 -26.32 8.97
CA ARG A 234 -5.51 -27.56 9.59
C ARG A 234 -6.32 -27.87 10.86
N GLY A 235 -6.56 -26.87 11.71
CA GLY A 235 -7.37 -26.97 12.92
C GLY A 235 -8.78 -27.51 12.66
N LEU A 236 -9.50 -26.94 11.68
CA LEU A 236 -10.84 -27.40 11.30
C LEU A 236 -10.83 -28.83 10.74
N LEU A 237 -9.97 -29.11 9.76
CA LEU A 237 -9.90 -30.40 9.06
C LEU A 237 -9.45 -31.54 9.97
N GLY A 238 -8.56 -31.26 10.92
CA GLY A 238 -8.12 -32.22 11.94
C GLY A 238 -8.98 -32.27 13.21
N ARG A 239 -10.06 -31.46 13.29
CA ARG A 239 -10.89 -31.24 14.49
C ARG A 239 -10.08 -30.96 15.76
N ASP A 240 -9.11 -30.06 15.61
CA ASP A 240 -8.10 -29.67 16.59
C ASP A 240 -8.35 -28.25 17.11
N GLY A 241 -9.03 -28.17 18.26
CA GLY A 241 -9.43 -26.90 18.89
C GLY A 241 -8.26 -26.06 19.41
N ASP A 242 -7.12 -26.68 19.71
CA ASP A 242 -5.91 -25.99 20.19
C ASP A 242 -5.20 -25.27 19.04
N LYS A 243 -5.15 -25.86 17.84
CA LYS A 243 -4.66 -25.16 16.63
C LYS A 243 -5.60 -24.04 16.18
N LEU A 244 -6.91 -24.17 16.36
CA LEU A 244 -7.85 -23.05 16.11
C LEU A 244 -7.62 -21.90 17.08
N ALA A 245 -7.40 -22.19 18.37
CA ALA A 245 -7.02 -21.18 19.36
C ALA A 245 -5.67 -20.54 19.01
N SER A 246 -4.65 -21.33 18.65
CA SER A 246 -3.34 -20.83 18.21
C SER A 246 -3.42 -19.92 16.99
N ALA A 247 -4.21 -20.28 15.97
CA ALA A 247 -4.41 -19.46 14.77
C ALA A 247 -5.08 -18.11 15.08
N ARG A 248 -6.12 -18.12 15.93
CA ARG A 248 -6.78 -16.90 16.44
C ARG A 248 -5.79 -16.02 17.21
N ASP A 249 -5.02 -16.64 18.11
CA ASP A 249 -4.14 -15.94 19.05
C ASP A 249 -2.86 -15.41 18.40
N ALA A 250 -2.44 -15.97 17.27
CA ALA A 250 -1.36 -15.45 16.42
C ALA A 250 -1.66 -14.04 15.88
N LEU A 251 -2.92 -13.72 15.54
CA LEU A 251 -3.32 -12.35 15.12
C LEU A 251 -2.99 -11.32 16.22
N SER A 252 -3.22 -11.71 17.47
CA SER A 252 -2.92 -10.90 18.67
C SER A 252 -1.47 -11.07 19.16
N ASP A 253 -0.71 -11.99 18.56
CA ASP A 253 0.66 -12.37 18.93
C ASP A 253 0.80 -12.71 20.42
N VAL A 254 -0.16 -13.48 20.96
CA VAL A 254 -0.21 -13.81 22.40
C VAL A 254 1.11 -14.43 22.89
N ARG A 255 1.74 -15.28 22.07
CA ARG A 255 3.03 -15.94 22.34
C ARG A 255 4.15 -14.96 22.69
N ASP A 256 4.37 -13.92 21.89
CA ASP A 256 5.42 -12.91 22.14
C ASP A 256 4.88 -11.67 22.91
N SER A 257 3.75 -11.82 23.62
CA SER A 257 3.05 -10.76 24.39
C SER A 257 2.50 -9.60 23.53
N GLY A 258 2.31 -9.85 22.24
CA GLY A 258 1.80 -8.92 21.24
C GLY A 258 2.81 -7.85 20.81
N ARG A 259 4.11 -8.18 20.82
CA ARG A 259 5.18 -7.36 20.27
C ARG A 259 5.00 -7.11 18.77
N ASN A 260 4.60 -8.15 18.07
CA ASN A 260 4.49 -8.27 16.62
C ASN A 260 3.01 -8.46 16.20
N SER A 261 2.08 -8.04 17.07
CA SER A 261 0.62 -8.19 16.90
C SER A 261 0.12 -7.41 15.71
N LEU A 262 -0.70 -8.05 14.87
CA LEU A 262 -1.35 -7.40 13.73
C LEU A 262 -2.35 -6.32 14.21
N PHE A 263 -2.92 -6.51 15.38
CA PHE A 263 -3.87 -5.62 16.04
C PHE A 263 -3.20 -4.49 16.84
N ARG A 264 -1.97 -4.10 16.52
CA ARG A 264 -1.30 -2.95 17.16
C ARG A 264 -0.64 -2.06 16.12
N TYR A 265 -0.69 -0.76 16.35
CA TYR A 265 0.17 0.16 15.61
C TYR A 265 1.62 -0.05 16.05
N THR A 266 2.52 -0.17 15.08
CA THR A 266 3.97 -0.14 15.30
C THR A 266 4.50 1.29 15.18
N SER A 267 5.76 1.47 15.63
CA SER A 267 6.56 2.69 15.45
C SER A 267 7.90 2.41 14.75
N SER A 268 8.16 1.16 14.37
CA SER A 268 9.36 0.72 13.62
C SER A 268 9.18 -0.69 13.05
N GLY A 269 9.69 -0.94 11.83
CA GLY A 269 9.58 -2.25 11.19
C GLY A 269 8.19 -2.53 10.60
N ASP A 270 7.84 -3.81 10.50
CA ASP A 270 6.62 -4.28 9.85
C ASP A 270 5.33 -3.93 10.59
N GLY A 271 4.28 -3.57 9.85
CA GLY A 271 2.92 -3.35 10.35
C GLY A 271 2.28 -2.02 9.96
N PHE A 272 1.10 -1.75 10.52
CA PHE A 272 0.40 -0.46 10.40
C PHE A 272 0.95 0.56 11.39
N TYR A 273 0.94 1.83 11.02
CA TYR A 273 1.36 2.96 11.86
C TYR A 273 0.17 3.91 12.10
N GLU A 274 0.26 4.69 13.17
CA GLU A 274 -0.80 5.62 13.62
C GLU A 274 -1.19 6.67 12.56
N ASP A 275 -0.24 7.06 11.69
CA ASP A 275 -0.46 8.04 10.61
C ASP A 275 -1.15 7.45 9.37
N GLY A 276 -1.34 6.13 9.32
CA GLY A 276 -1.87 5.39 8.17
C GLY A 276 -0.80 4.70 7.31
N SER A 277 0.48 4.87 7.61
CA SER A 277 1.55 4.13 6.93
C SER A 277 1.42 2.62 7.12
N PHE A 278 1.84 1.84 6.13
CA PHE A 278 2.07 0.39 6.28
C PHE A 278 3.42 0.02 5.68
N VAL A 279 4.24 -0.64 6.49
CA VAL A 279 5.57 -1.10 6.12
C VAL A 279 5.62 -2.63 6.20
N GLN A 280 6.35 -3.25 5.27
CA GLN A 280 6.77 -4.64 5.38
C GLN A 280 8.23 -4.75 4.89
N HIS A 281 8.94 -5.81 5.30
CA HIS A 281 10.37 -6.01 5.07
C HIS A 281 11.20 -4.86 5.67
N ASP A 282 10.82 -4.46 6.89
CA ASP A 282 11.36 -3.39 7.75
C ASP A 282 11.32 -1.96 7.19
N VAL A 283 11.40 -1.78 5.87
CA VAL A 283 11.76 -0.50 5.23
C VAL A 283 11.05 -0.22 3.90
N VAL A 284 10.04 -0.99 3.49
CA VAL A 284 9.34 -0.81 2.21
C VAL A 284 7.89 -0.37 2.42
N ALA A 285 7.48 0.73 1.78
CA ALA A 285 6.10 1.21 1.79
C ALA A 285 5.20 0.24 1.01
N TYR A 286 4.36 -0.52 1.73
CA TYR A 286 3.80 -1.77 1.20
C TYR A 286 2.27 -1.93 1.33
N THR A 287 1.54 -0.85 1.66
CA THR A 287 0.08 -0.87 1.89
C THR A 287 -0.69 -1.57 0.78
N GLY A 288 -0.26 -1.41 -0.48
CA GLY A 288 -1.02 -1.84 -1.64
C GLY A 288 -0.96 -3.33 -1.96
N SER A 289 0.04 -4.07 -1.47
CA SER A 289 0.20 -5.50 -1.75
C SER A 289 0.35 -6.32 -0.47
N TYR A 290 1.45 -6.23 0.27
CA TYR A 290 1.58 -6.93 1.57
C TYR A 290 0.55 -6.44 2.61
N GLY A 291 0.22 -5.14 2.61
CA GLY A 291 -0.88 -4.62 3.43
C GLY A 291 -2.23 -5.20 3.03
N THR A 292 -2.49 -5.33 1.73
CA THR A 292 -3.70 -5.96 1.17
C THR A 292 -3.80 -7.45 1.54
N VAL A 293 -2.70 -8.20 1.53
CA VAL A 293 -2.66 -9.61 1.98
C VAL A 293 -2.98 -9.73 3.48
N LEU A 294 -2.36 -8.90 4.32
CA LEU A 294 -2.66 -8.84 5.76
C LEU A 294 -4.15 -8.54 6.00
N LEU A 295 -4.69 -7.47 5.38
CA LEU A 295 -6.10 -7.11 5.55
C LEU A 295 -7.04 -8.22 5.06
N GLY A 296 -6.73 -8.84 3.93
CA GLY A 296 -7.50 -9.94 3.34
C GLY A 296 -7.52 -11.18 4.21
N GLY A 297 -6.35 -11.65 4.66
CA GLY A 297 -6.24 -12.83 5.53
C GLY A 297 -6.85 -12.59 6.93
N ALA A 298 -6.72 -11.37 7.49
CA ALA A 298 -7.33 -11.01 8.76
C ALA A 298 -8.87 -10.97 8.64
N ALA A 299 -9.40 -10.34 7.59
CA ALA A 299 -10.83 -10.34 7.30
C ALA A 299 -11.37 -11.77 7.08
N TRP A 300 -10.61 -12.62 6.37
CA TRP A 300 -10.95 -14.01 6.12
C TRP A 300 -10.97 -14.83 7.41
N LEU A 301 -9.99 -14.69 8.30
CA LEU A 301 -9.93 -15.45 9.55
C LEU A 301 -10.95 -14.96 10.60
N ILE A 302 -11.20 -13.65 10.67
CA ILE A 302 -12.29 -13.06 11.47
C ILE A 302 -13.64 -13.61 10.98
N SER A 303 -13.85 -13.66 9.65
CA SER A 303 -15.08 -14.23 9.07
C SER A 303 -15.19 -15.73 9.33
N LEU A 304 -14.13 -16.52 9.10
CA LEU A 304 -14.13 -17.97 9.31
C LEU A 304 -14.57 -18.34 10.73
N LEU A 305 -13.99 -17.69 11.74
CA LEU A 305 -14.17 -18.05 13.15
C LEU A 305 -15.38 -17.36 13.81
N ALA A 306 -16.13 -16.53 13.08
CA ALA A 306 -17.34 -15.88 13.59
C ALA A 306 -18.35 -16.89 14.17
N ASP A 307 -19.12 -16.48 15.17
CA ASP A 307 -20.18 -17.28 15.81
C ASP A 307 -19.71 -18.64 16.40
N SER A 308 -18.39 -18.83 16.58
CA SER A 308 -17.78 -20.07 17.09
C SER A 308 -17.03 -19.84 18.42
N PRO A 309 -16.68 -20.90 19.17
CA PRO A 309 -15.82 -20.80 20.37
C PRO A 309 -14.44 -20.15 20.12
N TRP A 310 -14.01 -20.07 18.86
CA TRP A 310 -12.73 -19.48 18.46
C TRP A 310 -12.86 -18.08 17.83
N ALA A 311 -14.01 -17.42 17.96
CA ALA A 311 -14.21 -16.06 17.46
C ALA A 311 -13.15 -15.07 17.99
N VAL A 312 -12.73 -14.13 17.13
CA VAL A 312 -11.72 -13.12 17.47
C VAL A 312 -12.28 -12.10 18.45
N ALA A 313 -11.78 -12.13 19.69
CA ALA A 313 -12.29 -11.32 20.81
C ALA A 313 -11.32 -10.26 21.35
N ASP A 314 -10.12 -10.06 20.75
CA ASP A 314 -9.22 -8.97 21.16
C ASP A 314 -9.85 -7.63 20.75
N PRO A 315 -10.19 -6.72 21.70
CA PRO A 315 -10.79 -5.42 21.38
C PRO A 315 -9.89 -4.54 20.50
N LYS A 316 -8.59 -4.84 20.40
CA LYS A 316 -7.64 -4.12 19.53
C LYS A 316 -7.80 -4.44 18.05
N VAL A 317 -8.68 -5.37 17.67
CA VAL A 317 -9.10 -5.59 16.28
C VAL A 317 -9.58 -4.28 15.60
N SER A 318 -9.95 -3.26 16.38
CA SER A 318 -10.18 -1.89 15.91
C SER A 318 -9.03 -1.31 15.07
N VAL A 319 -7.78 -1.74 15.25
CA VAL A 319 -6.64 -1.32 14.40
C VAL A 319 -6.83 -1.76 12.95
N MET A 320 -7.42 -2.94 12.69
CA MET A 320 -7.80 -3.35 11.32
C MET A 320 -8.92 -2.49 10.76
N TYR A 321 -9.89 -2.12 11.60
CA TYR A 321 -11.02 -1.28 11.20
C TYR A 321 -10.56 0.14 10.86
N GLU A 322 -9.69 0.73 11.68
CA GLU A 322 -9.10 2.03 11.42
C GLU A 322 -8.14 2.02 10.22
N ALA A 323 -7.42 0.93 9.96
CA ALA A 323 -6.54 0.80 8.81
C ALA A 323 -7.28 0.99 7.46
N VAL A 324 -8.55 0.57 7.35
CA VAL A 324 -9.37 0.81 6.15
C VAL A 324 -9.43 2.30 5.80
N GLU A 325 -9.63 3.16 6.79
CA GLU A 325 -9.83 4.61 6.61
C GLU A 325 -8.52 5.41 6.68
N ARG A 326 -7.54 4.97 7.49
CA ARG A 326 -6.21 5.61 7.62
C ARG A 326 -5.25 5.20 6.50
N SER A 327 -5.22 3.92 6.13
CA SER A 327 -4.20 3.34 5.24
C SER A 327 -4.71 3.12 3.82
N PHE A 328 -5.86 2.47 3.64
CA PHE A 328 -6.35 2.09 2.30
C PHE A 328 -7.14 3.20 1.60
N ALA A 329 -8.06 3.88 2.29
CA ALA A 329 -8.89 4.93 1.70
C ALA A 329 -8.12 6.12 1.07
N PRO A 330 -6.91 6.51 1.56
CA PRO A 330 -6.07 7.49 0.87
C PRO A 330 -5.40 6.96 -0.40
N VAL A 331 -5.02 5.69 -0.48
CA VAL A 331 -4.24 5.12 -1.60
C VAL A 331 -5.09 4.44 -2.69
N VAL A 332 -6.38 4.17 -2.44
CA VAL A 332 -7.28 3.61 -3.46
C VAL A 332 -7.96 4.72 -4.27
N PHE A 333 -7.60 4.87 -5.54
CA PHE A 333 -8.22 5.81 -6.48
C PHE A 333 -9.19 5.08 -7.41
N ASP A 334 -10.47 5.07 -7.04
CA ASP A 334 -11.56 4.44 -7.80
C ASP A 334 -11.22 3.01 -8.26
N GLY A 335 -10.90 2.15 -7.29
CA GLY A 335 -10.57 0.74 -7.51
C GLY A 335 -9.15 0.49 -8.01
N LEU A 336 -8.34 1.53 -8.28
CA LEU A 336 -6.89 1.38 -8.48
C LEU A 336 -6.14 1.53 -7.16
N MET A 337 -5.20 0.63 -6.89
CA MET A 337 -4.23 0.76 -5.80
C MET A 337 -2.99 1.52 -6.28
N MET A 338 -2.65 2.65 -5.64
CA MET A 338 -1.50 3.46 -6.08
C MET A 338 -0.17 2.68 -6.03
N ASP A 339 0.52 2.57 -7.17
CA ASP A 339 1.80 1.85 -7.29
C ASP A 339 2.89 2.32 -6.31
N ALA A 340 2.85 3.59 -5.89
CA ALA A 340 3.76 4.16 -4.90
C ALA A 340 3.80 3.40 -3.56
N VAL A 341 2.80 2.56 -3.24
CA VAL A 341 2.74 1.73 -2.02
C VAL A 341 2.67 0.22 -2.32
N ARG A 342 3.03 -0.23 -3.53
CA ARG A 342 2.97 -1.65 -3.95
C ARG A 342 4.33 -2.36 -3.96
N GLY A 343 5.41 -1.68 -3.62
CA GLY A 343 6.77 -2.24 -3.58
C GLY A 343 7.18 -2.89 -4.90
N ARG A 344 7.76 -4.09 -4.85
CA ARG A 344 8.22 -4.79 -6.06
C ARG A 344 7.08 -5.34 -6.94
N ALA A 345 5.84 -5.40 -6.44
CA ALA A 345 4.69 -5.90 -7.19
C ALA A 345 4.33 -5.08 -8.45
N VAL A 346 4.93 -3.90 -8.65
CA VAL A 346 4.81 -3.12 -9.89
C VAL A 346 5.34 -3.86 -11.13
N SER A 347 6.26 -4.82 -10.98
CA SER A 347 6.75 -5.64 -12.10
C SER A 347 5.83 -6.78 -12.51
N ARG A 348 4.82 -7.10 -11.70
CA ARG A 348 3.99 -8.29 -11.88
C ARG A 348 2.89 -8.04 -12.92
N GLU A 349 3.08 -8.54 -14.13
CA GLU A 349 2.10 -8.51 -15.23
C GLU A 349 0.68 -8.88 -14.78
N ARG A 350 0.57 -9.93 -13.96
CA ARG A 350 -0.70 -10.50 -13.50
C ARG A 350 -1.30 -9.78 -12.28
N ALA A 351 -0.68 -8.72 -11.77
CA ALA A 351 -1.09 -8.00 -10.56
C ALA A 351 -0.89 -6.48 -10.69
N GLY A 352 -1.41 -5.86 -11.76
CA GLY A 352 -1.43 -4.39 -11.91
C GLY A 352 -2.32 -3.67 -10.89
N ASP A 353 -2.21 -2.33 -10.82
CA ASP A 353 -2.89 -1.44 -9.84
C ASP A 353 -4.38 -1.77 -9.57
N HIS A 354 -5.14 -2.10 -10.61
CA HIS A 354 -6.56 -2.44 -10.59
C HIS A 354 -6.85 -3.83 -9.97
N ARG A 355 -5.92 -4.79 -10.04
CA ARG A 355 -6.08 -6.12 -9.44
C ARG A 355 -5.84 -6.08 -7.94
N ASP A 356 -4.76 -5.46 -7.49
CA ASP A 356 -4.52 -5.26 -6.06
C ASP A 356 -5.53 -4.28 -5.46
N GLY A 357 -6.00 -3.30 -6.24
CA GLY A 357 -7.11 -2.44 -5.88
C GLY A 357 -8.42 -3.21 -5.71
N ALA A 358 -8.76 -4.12 -6.63
CA ALA A 358 -9.90 -5.03 -6.48
C ALA A 358 -9.73 -5.96 -5.27
N ALA A 359 -8.55 -6.52 -5.03
CA ALA A 359 -8.25 -7.33 -3.86
C ALA A 359 -8.44 -6.55 -2.54
N ALA A 360 -8.00 -5.29 -2.50
CA ALA A 360 -8.23 -4.41 -1.34
C ALA A 360 -9.71 -4.09 -1.16
N VAL A 361 -10.47 -3.82 -2.23
CA VAL A 361 -11.93 -3.64 -2.15
C VAL A 361 -12.63 -4.90 -1.63
N ALA A 362 -12.24 -6.08 -2.11
CA ALA A 362 -12.78 -7.35 -1.64
C ALA A 362 -12.46 -7.61 -0.16
N ALA A 363 -11.23 -7.37 0.28
CA ALA A 363 -10.82 -7.49 1.69
C ALA A 363 -11.61 -6.53 2.60
N ILE A 364 -11.79 -5.27 2.19
CA ILE A 364 -12.58 -4.26 2.92
C ILE A 364 -14.05 -4.69 3.02
N LEU A 365 -14.63 -5.24 1.95
CA LEU A 365 -16.02 -5.71 1.95
C LEU A 365 -16.21 -6.99 2.79
N LEU A 366 -15.25 -7.91 2.78
CA LEU A 366 -15.25 -9.08 3.65
C LEU A 366 -15.16 -8.68 5.13
N LEU A 367 -14.29 -7.72 5.46
CA LEU A 367 -14.19 -7.16 6.81
C LEU A 367 -15.49 -6.45 7.22
N ALA A 368 -16.15 -5.76 6.30
CA ALA A 368 -17.44 -5.10 6.53
C ALA A 368 -18.57 -6.07 6.89
N SER A 369 -18.44 -7.38 6.61
CA SER A 369 -19.42 -8.40 7.01
C SER A 369 -19.35 -8.76 8.50
N GLY A 370 -18.20 -8.57 9.16
CA GLY A 370 -17.99 -8.84 10.60
C GLY A 370 -17.71 -7.60 11.46
N ALA A 371 -17.43 -6.44 10.85
CA ALA A 371 -17.12 -5.21 11.59
C ALA A 371 -18.38 -4.50 12.14
N PRO A 372 -18.25 -3.70 13.22
CA PRO A 372 -19.36 -2.91 13.76
C PRO A 372 -19.97 -1.97 12.71
N ALA A 373 -21.30 -1.84 12.69
CA ALA A 373 -22.05 -1.10 11.66
C ALA A 373 -21.52 0.33 11.41
N SER A 374 -21.12 1.04 12.48
CA SER A 374 -20.55 2.39 12.41
C SER A 374 -19.34 2.49 11.47
N TYR A 375 -18.53 1.43 11.37
CA TYR A 375 -17.43 1.29 10.41
C TYR A 375 -17.92 0.73 9.08
N ALA A 376 -18.60 -0.43 9.13
CA ALA A 376 -18.99 -1.19 7.94
C ALA A 376 -19.80 -0.34 6.94
N ASP A 377 -20.70 0.51 7.41
CA ASP A 377 -21.56 1.34 6.56
C ASP A 377 -20.78 2.47 5.87
N ARG A 378 -19.70 2.98 6.47
CA ARG A 378 -18.78 3.93 5.81
C ARG A 378 -18.01 3.23 4.69
N TRP A 379 -17.52 2.01 4.94
CA TRP A 379 -16.74 1.24 3.99
C TRP A 379 -17.59 0.74 2.81
N ARG A 380 -18.82 0.29 3.06
CA ARG A 380 -19.80 -0.07 2.01
C ARG A 380 -20.08 1.11 1.08
N GLN A 381 -20.32 2.30 1.63
CA GLN A 381 -20.50 3.52 0.83
C GLN A 381 -19.25 3.85 0.00
N LEU A 382 -18.06 3.80 0.61
CA LEU A 382 -16.77 4.06 -0.05
C LEU A 382 -16.50 3.07 -1.19
N ALA A 383 -16.67 1.77 -0.93
CA ALA A 383 -16.55 0.70 -1.91
C ALA A 383 -17.55 0.86 -3.06
N LYS A 384 -18.83 1.15 -2.77
CA LYS A 384 -19.84 1.46 -3.80
C LYS A 384 -19.40 2.64 -4.68
N GLY A 385 -18.79 3.65 -4.08
CA GLY A 385 -18.16 4.77 -4.77
C GLY A 385 -17.12 4.32 -5.80
N TRP A 386 -16.16 3.51 -5.38
CA TRP A 386 -15.11 2.96 -6.25
C TRP A 386 -15.67 2.05 -7.35
N LEU A 387 -16.52 1.08 -6.97
CA LEU A 387 -17.17 0.11 -7.88
C LEU A 387 -18.00 0.80 -8.97
N THR A 388 -18.71 1.89 -8.65
CA THR A 388 -19.56 2.62 -9.61
C THR A 388 -18.75 3.45 -10.62
N ARG A 389 -17.53 3.87 -10.25
CA ARG A 389 -16.70 4.80 -11.05
C ARG A 389 -15.66 4.10 -11.93
N ASN A 390 -15.14 2.93 -11.54
CA ASN A 390 -14.20 2.21 -12.40
C ASN A 390 -14.91 1.52 -13.56
N ARG A 391 -14.99 2.23 -14.69
CA ARG A 391 -15.54 1.73 -15.96
C ARG A 391 -14.46 1.32 -16.97
N THR A 392 -13.21 1.66 -16.70
CA THR A 392 -12.05 1.24 -17.51
C THR A 392 -11.73 -0.22 -17.28
N THR A 393 -11.73 -0.64 -16.01
CA THR A 393 -11.54 -2.03 -15.60
C THR A 393 -12.60 -2.38 -14.55
N PRO A 394 -13.83 -2.75 -14.97
CA PRO A 394 -14.92 -3.04 -14.05
C PRO A 394 -14.58 -4.18 -13.09
N PHE A 395 -14.95 -4.03 -11.81
CA PHE A 395 -14.64 -4.99 -10.76
C PHE A 395 -15.13 -6.42 -11.08
N ALA A 396 -16.29 -6.57 -11.72
CA ALA A 396 -16.83 -7.86 -12.14
C ALA A 396 -15.93 -8.61 -13.16
N ALA A 397 -15.07 -7.91 -13.90
CA ALA A 397 -14.08 -8.51 -14.81
C ALA A 397 -12.76 -8.90 -14.11
N LEU A 398 -12.65 -8.69 -12.80
CA LEU A 398 -11.45 -8.97 -11.98
C LEU A 398 -11.74 -9.87 -10.78
N ALA A 399 -12.98 -9.88 -10.29
CA ALA A 399 -13.39 -10.52 -9.05
C ALA A 399 -13.69 -12.02 -9.22
N THR A 400 -13.33 -12.82 -8.21
CA THR A 400 -13.84 -14.19 -8.08
C THR A 400 -15.30 -14.18 -7.59
N LEU A 401 -16.02 -15.29 -7.75
CA LEU A 401 -17.42 -15.44 -7.30
C LEU A 401 -17.70 -14.94 -5.85
N PRO A 402 -16.94 -15.32 -4.80
CA PRO A 402 -17.16 -14.76 -3.45
C PRO A 402 -16.92 -13.25 -3.36
N GLN A 403 -15.93 -12.71 -4.09
CA GLN A 403 -15.63 -11.28 -4.11
C GLN A 403 -16.72 -10.49 -4.84
N LEU A 404 -17.26 -11.06 -5.92
CA LEU A 404 -18.37 -10.50 -6.67
C LEU A 404 -19.66 -10.50 -5.84
N ALA A 405 -19.93 -11.55 -5.06
CA ALA A 405 -21.09 -11.58 -4.16
C ALA A 405 -21.08 -10.45 -3.12
N LEU A 406 -19.93 -10.22 -2.48
CA LEU A 406 -19.71 -9.09 -1.57
C LEU A 406 -19.95 -7.73 -2.25
N ALA A 407 -19.46 -7.56 -3.48
CA ALA A 407 -19.66 -6.32 -4.25
C ALA A 407 -21.11 -6.11 -4.71
N LYS A 408 -21.78 -7.17 -5.19
CA LYS A 408 -23.17 -7.08 -5.68
C LYS A 408 -24.17 -6.85 -4.55
N ALA A 409 -23.94 -7.39 -3.36
CA ALA A 409 -24.70 -7.03 -2.16
C ALA A 409 -24.70 -5.50 -1.93
N VAL A 410 -23.52 -4.88 -1.99
CA VAL A 410 -23.34 -3.43 -1.79
C VAL A 410 -23.87 -2.60 -2.97
N LEU A 411 -23.77 -3.09 -4.20
CA LEU A 411 -24.28 -2.39 -5.39
C LEU A 411 -25.82 -2.39 -5.45
N ASN A 412 -26.46 -3.54 -5.18
CA ASN A 412 -27.90 -3.75 -5.35
C ASN A 412 -28.75 -3.14 -4.22
N ASP A 413 -28.22 -3.09 -2.99
CA ASP A 413 -28.83 -2.37 -1.87
C ASP A 413 -29.07 -0.90 -2.24
N ARG A 414 -30.26 -0.35 -1.96
CA ARG A 414 -30.63 1.04 -2.34
C ARG A 414 -30.37 2.06 -1.24
N ASP A 415 -30.23 1.62 0.00
CA ASP A 415 -30.02 2.46 1.17
C ASP A 415 -28.52 2.77 1.37
N ILE A 416 -27.64 1.86 0.94
CA ILE A 416 -26.20 2.15 0.79
C ILE A 416 -25.98 3.18 -0.33
N ARG A 417 -25.67 4.41 0.08
CA ARG A 417 -25.35 5.54 -0.80
C ARG A 417 -24.01 5.35 -1.51
N THR A 418 -23.90 5.81 -2.76
CA THR A 418 -22.61 5.83 -3.48
C THR A 418 -21.69 6.89 -2.89
N GLY A 419 -20.63 6.47 -2.20
CA GLY A 419 -19.66 7.36 -1.56
C GLY A 419 -18.87 8.21 -2.56
N ALA A 420 -18.52 9.44 -2.15
CA ALA A 420 -17.72 10.37 -2.96
C ALA A 420 -16.28 9.86 -3.18
N ARG A 421 -15.50 10.56 -4.02
CA ARG A 421 -14.04 10.38 -4.07
C ARG A 421 -13.42 10.90 -2.78
N THR A 422 -12.52 10.14 -2.14
CA THR A 422 -11.70 10.64 -1.03
C THR A 422 -10.95 11.90 -1.45
N THR A 423 -11.08 12.99 -0.70
CA THR A 423 -10.36 14.26 -0.92
C THR A 423 -9.63 14.69 0.34
N GLY A 424 -8.43 15.26 0.19
CA GLY A 424 -7.60 15.70 1.30
C GLY A 424 -6.12 15.51 0.99
N SER A 425 -5.28 15.82 1.96
CA SER A 425 -3.83 15.68 1.90
C SER A 425 -3.36 14.83 3.07
N PHE A 426 -2.60 13.79 2.76
CA PHE A 426 -2.16 12.75 3.69
C PHE A 426 -0.64 12.68 3.62
N VAL A 427 0.04 12.95 4.74
CA VAL A 427 1.50 12.79 4.87
C VAL A 427 1.71 11.54 5.72
N LEU A 428 2.18 10.49 5.05
CA LEU A 428 2.39 9.15 5.59
C LEU A 428 3.89 9.06 5.90
N ALA A 429 4.25 9.76 6.97
CA ALA A 429 5.62 10.09 7.35
C ALA A 429 6.41 8.90 7.86
N ASP A 430 5.74 7.85 8.35
CA ASP A 430 6.37 6.58 8.72
C ASP A 430 6.65 5.63 7.56
N MET A 431 6.15 5.89 6.34
CA MET A 431 6.59 5.21 5.11
C MET A 431 7.10 6.14 4.00
N ASP A 432 7.51 7.37 4.33
CA ASP A 432 8.04 8.37 3.39
C ASP A 432 7.13 8.54 2.12
N ARG A 433 5.82 8.65 2.31
CA ARG A 433 4.83 8.89 1.24
C ARG A 433 3.99 10.14 1.50
N VAL A 434 3.57 10.80 0.42
CA VAL A 434 2.56 11.86 0.48
C VAL A 434 1.50 11.61 -0.59
N VAL A 435 0.22 11.65 -0.21
CA VAL A 435 -0.91 11.51 -1.13
C VAL A 435 -1.81 12.73 -1.03
N HIS A 436 -2.18 13.30 -2.17
CA HIS A 436 -2.95 14.54 -2.26
C HIS A 436 -4.07 14.38 -3.27
N ARG A 437 -5.31 14.54 -2.80
CA ARG A 437 -6.52 14.20 -3.54
C ARG A 437 -7.47 15.38 -3.64
N ARG A 438 -8.08 15.51 -4.81
CA ARG A 438 -9.07 16.52 -5.19
C ARG A 438 -10.21 15.86 -5.98
N PRO A 439 -11.38 16.50 -6.13
CA PRO A 439 -12.56 15.85 -6.74
C PRO A 439 -12.33 15.26 -8.15
N GLY A 440 -11.36 15.78 -8.91
CA GLY A 440 -11.02 15.32 -10.26
C GLY A 440 -9.60 14.77 -10.44
N TRP A 441 -8.78 14.62 -9.39
CA TRP A 441 -7.41 14.08 -9.51
C TRP A 441 -6.83 13.62 -8.18
N ALA A 442 -5.83 12.72 -8.26
CA ALA A 442 -4.97 12.36 -7.15
C ALA A 442 -3.50 12.37 -7.58
N PHE A 443 -2.64 12.81 -6.67
CA PHE A 443 -1.19 12.87 -6.83
C PHE A 443 -0.56 12.11 -5.67
N ALA A 444 0.29 11.13 -5.97
CA ALA A 444 1.10 10.43 -4.98
C ALA A 444 2.58 10.73 -5.22
N LEU A 445 3.30 10.99 -4.13
CA LEU A 445 4.71 11.31 -4.11
C LEU A 445 5.46 10.22 -3.36
N SER A 446 6.40 9.59 -4.05
CA SER A 446 7.23 8.50 -3.56
C SER A 446 8.62 9.02 -3.21
N LEU A 447 8.92 9.06 -1.91
CA LEU A 447 10.20 9.54 -1.36
C LEU A 447 10.99 8.38 -0.74
N SER A 448 12.22 8.64 -0.33
CA SER A 448 13.05 7.65 0.36
C SER A 448 14.08 8.31 1.25
N SER A 449 14.61 7.53 2.20
CA SER A 449 15.59 7.99 3.19
C SER A 449 16.35 6.79 3.78
N LYS A 450 17.22 7.05 4.77
CA LYS A 450 17.80 5.99 5.60
C LYS A 450 16.76 5.12 6.34
N ARG A 451 15.50 5.57 6.41
CA ARG A 451 14.35 4.85 6.98
C ARG A 451 13.72 3.93 5.93
N ILE A 452 13.30 4.49 4.80
CA ILE A 452 12.46 3.83 3.80
C ILE A 452 13.20 3.72 2.47
N SER A 453 13.18 2.50 1.92
CA SER A 453 13.81 2.13 0.66
C SER A 453 13.24 2.92 -0.52
N ALA A 454 14.11 3.32 -1.45
CA ALA A 454 13.71 3.88 -2.73
C ALA A 454 12.98 2.83 -3.60
N TYR A 455 13.44 1.58 -3.53
CA TYR A 455 12.81 0.42 -4.16
C TYR A 455 13.23 -0.89 -3.49
N GLU A 456 12.40 -1.92 -3.62
CA GLU A 456 12.77 -3.31 -3.39
C GLU A 456 12.83 -4.03 -4.74
N ALA A 457 13.80 -4.93 -4.90
CA ALA A 457 13.86 -5.90 -5.98
C ALA A 457 14.36 -7.24 -5.43
N GLY A 458 13.91 -8.38 -5.95
CA GLY A 458 14.24 -9.68 -5.38
C GLY A 458 13.44 -10.83 -5.96
N ASN A 459 13.97 -12.06 -5.86
CA ASN A 459 13.42 -13.26 -6.51
C ASN A 459 13.21 -13.10 -8.03
N GLY A 460 13.94 -12.20 -8.70
CA GLY A 460 13.72 -11.82 -10.10
C GLY A 460 12.70 -10.71 -10.34
N GLU A 461 12.03 -10.19 -9.29
CA GLU A 461 11.01 -9.15 -9.37
C GLU A 461 11.61 -7.73 -9.30
N ASN A 462 11.02 -6.78 -10.05
CA ASN A 462 11.32 -5.33 -10.08
C ASN A 462 12.77 -4.95 -10.39
N LEU A 463 13.39 -5.64 -11.35
CA LEU A 463 14.81 -5.50 -11.73
C LEU A 463 15.23 -4.04 -12.04
N HIS A 464 14.34 -3.27 -12.68
CA HIS A 464 14.57 -1.89 -13.09
C HIS A 464 13.97 -0.81 -12.15
N GLY A 465 13.57 -1.16 -10.92
CA GLY A 465 12.87 -0.25 -9.98
C GLY A 465 13.67 0.98 -9.49
N TRP A 466 14.86 1.23 -10.02
CA TRP A 466 15.95 2.00 -9.40
C TRP A 466 15.63 3.38 -8.83
N TYR A 467 14.67 4.09 -9.42
CA TYR A 467 14.35 5.49 -9.11
C TYR A 467 12.90 5.69 -8.66
N THR A 468 12.14 4.62 -8.35
CA THR A 468 10.71 4.70 -7.98
C THR A 468 10.43 5.42 -6.66
N GLY A 469 11.46 5.70 -5.86
CA GLY A 469 11.41 6.47 -4.61
C GLY A 469 12.32 7.71 -4.59
N ASP A 470 12.87 8.13 -5.73
CA ASP A 470 13.80 9.27 -5.85
C ASP A 470 13.02 10.58 -6.13
N GLY A 471 11.91 10.77 -5.41
CA GLY A 471 10.98 11.88 -5.63
C GLY A 471 9.98 11.65 -6.78
N MET A 472 9.66 10.39 -7.10
CA MET A 472 8.75 10.06 -8.20
C MET A 472 7.31 10.52 -7.92
N THR A 473 6.69 11.14 -8.93
CA THR A 473 5.35 11.73 -8.86
C THR A 473 4.35 10.98 -9.74
N TYR A 474 3.31 10.40 -9.15
CA TYR A 474 2.27 9.64 -9.83
C TYR A 474 1.01 10.49 -9.94
N LEU A 475 0.49 10.72 -11.16
CA LEU A 475 -0.69 11.56 -11.40
C LEU A 475 -1.87 10.81 -12.03
N TYR A 476 -2.91 10.61 -11.23
CA TYR A 476 -4.20 10.05 -11.60
C TYR A 476 -5.19 11.19 -11.89
N VAL A 477 -5.80 11.23 -13.08
CA VAL A 477 -6.63 12.36 -13.54
C VAL A 477 -7.98 11.88 -14.05
N GLY A 478 -9.05 12.49 -13.53
CA GLY A 478 -10.44 12.22 -13.91
C GLY A 478 -10.76 10.72 -13.87
N ASP A 479 -11.26 10.22 -14.99
CA ASP A 479 -11.61 8.82 -15.21
C ASP A 479 -10.55 8.12 -16.11
N GLY A 480 -9.34 8.69 -16.21
CA GLY A 480 -8.20 8.15 -16.94
C GLY A 480 -7.49 7.00 -16.20
N LEU A 481 -8.25 5.95 -15.87
CA LEU A 481 -7.86 4.88 -14.95
C LEU A 481 -6.92 3.81 -15.55
N GLY A 482 -6.37 4.05 -16.75
CA GLY A 482 -5.42 3.14 -17.42
C GLY A 482 -3.94 3.44 -17.19
N GLN A 483 -3.60 4.55 -16.51
CA GLN A 483 -2.29 5.19 -16.67
C GLN A 483 -1.06 4.33 -16.32
N PHE A 484 -1.18 3.48 -15.30
CA PHE A 484 -0.07 2.65 -14.82
C PHE A 484 -0.29 1.15 -15.05
N ASN A 485 -1.44 0.75 -15.63
CA ASN A 485 -1.76 -0.63 -15.97
C ASN A 485 -1.76 -0.95 -17.48
N ASP A 486 -1.93 0.04 -18.36
CA ASP A 486 -1.89 -0.18 -19.82
C ASP A 486 -0.45 -0.39 -20.33
N GLY A 487 0.22 -1.44 -19.86
CA GLY A 487 1.59 -1.79 -20.25
C GLY A 487 2.68 -0.81 -19.79
N PHE A 488 2.39 0.04 -18.79
CA PHE A 488 3.30 1.12 -18.38
C PHE A 488 4.66 0.62 -17.89
N TRP A 489 4.69 -0.26 -16.90
CA TRP A 489 5.94 -0.72 -16.26
C TRP A 489 6.94 -1.41 -17.20
N PRO A 490 6.56 -2.30 -18.14
CA PRO A 490 7.51 -2.89 -19.09
C PRO A 490 7.92 -1.97 -20.26
N THR A 491 7.36 -0.76 -20.40
CA THR A 491 7.63 0.12 -21.57
C THR A 491 8.06 1.55 -21.23
N VAL A 492 7.81 2.03 -20.01
CA VAL A 492 8.31 3.33 -19.53
C VAL A 492 9.84 3.40 -19.56
N ASP A 493 10.39 4.60 -19.52
CA ASP A 493 11.82 4.76 -19.26
C ASP A 493 12.10 4.66 -17.75
N PRO A 494 12.75 3.60 -17.25
CA PRO A 494 13.07 3.48 -15.83
C PRO A 494 14.10 4.54 -15.39
N TYR A 495 14.87 5.13 -16.31
CA TYR A 495 15.79 6.22 -16.02
C TYR A 495 15.08 7.57 -15.95
N ARG A 496 13.88 7.72 -16.53
CA ARG A 496 13.14 8.98 -16.60
C ARG A 496 11.73 8.89 -16.01
N LEU A 497 11.61 8.37 -14.80
CA LEU A 497 10.33 8.33 -14.07
C LEU A 497 9.88 9.78 -13.72
N PRO A 498 8.58 10.12 -13.76
CA PRO A 498 8.14 11.51 -13.58
C PRO A 498 8.52 12.07 -12.21
N GLY A 499 8.97 13.32 -12.15
CA GLY A 499 9.26 14.05 -10.91
C GLY A 499 10.68 13.88 -10.34
N THR A 500 11.42 12.85 -10.76
CA THR A 500 12.77 12.54 -10.23
C THR A 500 13.82 13.57 -10.69
N THR A 501 14.99 13.56 -10.03
CA THR A 501 16.23 14.20 -10.54
C THR A 501 17.32 13.14 -10.54
N VAL A 502 17.93 12.89 -11.71
CA VAL A 502 18.72 11.68 -11.97
C VAL A 502 20.07 11.99 -12.62
N ASP A 503 21.04 11.14 -12.32
CA ASP A 503 22.32 11.01 -13.02
C ASP A 503 22.14 10.03 -14.18
N THR A 504 22.54 10.42 -15.40
CA THR A 504 22.35 9.61 -16.62
C THR A 504 23.30 8.39 -16.74
N ARG A 505 23.93 7.96 -15.64
CA ARG A 505 24.63 6.66 -15.55
C ARG A 505 23.72 5.50 -15.98
N ARG A 506 24.34 4.47 -16.54
CA ARG A 506 23.73 3.14 -16.61
C ARG A 506 23.54 2.56 -15.20
N ARG A 507 22.50 1.76 -15.02
CA ARG A 507 22.23 0.97 -13.82
C ARG A 507 22.35 -0.52 -14.14
N GLU A 508 22.55 -1.31 -13.10
CA GLU A 508 22.56 -2.77 -13.13
C GLU A 508 21.36 -3.29 -12.34
N ASP A 509 20.86 -4.45 -12.74
CA ASP A 509 19.64 -5.05 -12.18
C ASP A 509 19.88 -5.49 -10.74
N LEU A 510 18.93 -5.18 -9.85
CA LEU A 510 18.94 -5.67 -8.47
C LEU A 510 17.95 -6.85 -8.33
N GLY A 511 18.23 -7.78 -7.42
CA GLY A 511 17.25 -8.81 -7.06
C GLY A 511 17.21 -10.04 -7.98
N THR A 512 18.21 -10.23 -8.84
CA THR A 512 18.37 -11.41 -9.72
C THR A 512 18.68 -12.71 -8.99
N GLY A 513 18.98 -12.65 -7.69
CA GLY A 513 19.16 -13.81 -6.80
C GLY A 513 17.94 -14.13 -5.94
N ALA A 514 18.02 -15.22 -5.17
CA ALA A 514 16.99 -15.58 -4.20
C ALA A 514 16.99 -14.64 -2.99
N GLY A 515 15.79 -14.29 -2.51
CA GLY A 515 15.58 -13.32 -1.43
C GLY A 515 15.31 -11.90 -1.94
N THR A 516 14.91 -11.01 -1.03
CA THR A 516 14.67 -9.58 -1.34
C THR A 516 15.89 -8.71 -1.03
N SER A 517 16.09 -7.67 -1.84
CA SER A 517 17.12 -6.65 -1.69
C SER A 517 16.49 -5.26 -1.73
N THR A 518 16.91 -4.38 -0.82
CA THR A 518 16.39 -3.02 -0.68
C THR A 518 17.50 -1.99 -0.86
N TYR A 519 17.24 -0.93 -1.62
CA TYR A 519 18.14 0.22 -1.70
C TYR A 519 17.64 1.39 -0.85
N ARG A 520 18.35 1.70 0.24
CA ARG A 520 18.13 2.89 1.05
C ARG A 520 19.20 3.96 0.78
N PRO A 521 18.83 5.19 0.37
CA PRO A 521 19.74 6.33 0.39
C PRO A 521 20.07 6.77 1.82
N SER A 522 21.16 7.51 2.01
CA SER A 522 21.65 7.89 3.34
C SER A 522 21.09 9.22 3.88
N ASN A 523 20.24 9.90 3.12
CA ASN A 523 19.60 11.16 3.52
C ASN A 523 18.68 10.98 4.74
N THR A 524 18.49 12.07 5.47
CA THR A 524 17.55 12.14 6.60
C THR A 524 16.20 12.74 6.19
N VAL A 525 16.22 13.76 5.32
CA VAL A 525 15.02 14.51 4.92
C VAL A 525 14.25 13.74 3.86
N ALA A 526 13.07 13.27 4.25
CA ALA A 526 11.97 12.81 3.41
C ALA A 526 10.65 12.96 4.19
N GLY A 527 9.56 13.38 3.54
CA GLY A 527 8.26 13.61 4.18
C GLY A 527 7.81 15.07 4.09
N GLY A 528 6.99 15.55 5.02
CA GLY A 528 6.47 16.91 4.97
C GLY A 528 5.58 17.34 6.14
N ALA A 529 4.96 18.51 6.01
CA ALA A 529 3.94 19.01 6.93
C ALA A 529 2.60 19.20 6.20
N VAL A 530 1.47 19.01 6.88
CA VAL A 530 0.12 19.17 6.30
C VAL A 530 -0.83 20.01 7.15
N LEU A 531 -1.37 21.08 6.56
CA LEU A 531 -2.33 22.01 7.15
C LEU A 531 -3.74 21.82 6.59
N ASP A 532 -4.76 21.99 7.41
CA ASP A 532 -6.20 21.81 7.10
C ASP A 532 -6.57 20.46 6.45
N SER A 533 -5.69 19.44 6.55
CA SER A 533 -5.71 18.22 5.74
C SER A 533 -5.90 18.51 4.23
N ARG A 534 -5.32 19.62 3.75
CA ARG A 534 -5.60 20.21 2.43
C ARG A 534 -4.39 20.84 1.75
N TYR A 535 -3.44 21.40 2.50
CA TYR A 535 -2.22 21.99 1.93
C TYR A 535 -1.01 21.30 2.53
N THR A 536 -0.04 20.94 1.69
CA THR A 536 1.17 20.22 2.12
C THR A 536 2.41 20.88 1.54
N VAL A 537 3.46 20.98 2.36
CA VAL A 537 4.84 21.10 1.84
C VAL A 537 5.59 19.83 2.19
N ALA A 538 6.09 19.15 1.16
CA ALA A 538 6.90 17.95 1.24
C ALA A 538 8.31 18.24 0.70
N ALA A 539 9.32 17.54 1.21
CA ALA A 539 10.71 17.72 0.81
C ALA A 539 11.49 16.40 0.84
N MET A 540 12.52 16.30 0.01
CA MET A 540 13.48 15.21 -0.01
C MET A 540 14.87 15.70 -0.44
N GLU A 541 15.88 15.36 0.34
CA GLU A 541 17.27 15.44 -0.10
C GLU A 541 17.57 14.21 -0.97
N VAL A 542 17.95 14.41 -2.23
CA VAL A 542 18.45 13.34 -3.08
C VAL A 542 19.94 13.14 -2.82
N ILE A 543 20.30 11.89 -2.52
CA ILE A 543 21.67 11.41 -2.48
C ILE A 543 21.79 10.31 -3.52
N GLY A 544 22.60 10.53 -4.56
CA GLY A 544 22.85 9.54 -5.60
C GLY A 544 23.36 8.23 -5.01
N ALA A 545 22.75 7.10 -5.43
CA ALA A 545 23.21 5.76 -5.04
C ALA A 545 24.69 5.52 -5.42
N PRO A 546 25.41 4.57 -4.77
CA PRO A 546 26.85 4.37 -4.95
C PRO A 546 27.33 4.43 -6.40
N GLY A 547 28.47 5.10 -6.63
CA GLY A 547 28.95 5.43 -7.98
C GLY A 547 28.31 6.68 -8.61
N SER A 548 27.59 7.49 -7.82
CA SER A 548 27.10 8.82 -8.20
C SER A 548 27.31 9.82 -7.06
N THR A 549 27.82 11.00 -7.38
CA THR A 549 28.00 12.11 -6.42
C THR A 549 26.76 12.99 -6.27
N LEU A 550 25.73 12.77 -7.09
CA LEU A 550 24.54 13.64 -7.20
C LEU A 550 23.97 14.05 -5.83
N ARG A 551 23.75 15.36 -5.68
CA ARG A 551 22.97 15.98 -4.61
C ARG A 551 21.90 16.89 -5.23
N ALA A 552 20.71 16.90 -4.65
CA ALA A 552 19.65 17.86 -4.98
C ALA A 552 18.70 18.06 -3.79
N ARG A 553 18.20 19.29 -3.63
CA ARG A 553 17.14 19.65 -2.66
C ARG A 553 15.81 19.79 -3.39
N LYS A 554 14.92 18.81 -3.24
CA LYS A 554 13.62 18.77 -3.92
C LYS A 554 12.51 19.11 -2.92
N SER A 555 11.64 20.06 -3.25
CA SER A 555 10.43 20.38 -2.47
C SER A 555 9.20 20.44 -3.36
N TRP A 556 8.07 19.99 -2.82
CA TRP A 556 6.76 19.99 -3.47
C TRP A 556 5.74 20.73 -2.58
N PHE A 557 4.99 21.65 -3.16
CA PHE A 557 3.94 22.41 -2.49
C PHE A 557 2.61 22.06 -3.14
N LEU A 558 1.79 21.28 -2.43
CA LEU A 558 0.58 20.66 -2.96
C LEU A 558 -0.63 21.49 -2.53
N LEU A 559 -1.27 22.11 -3.51
CA LEU A 559 -2.27 23.17 -3.35
C LEU A 559 -3.64 22.74 -3.91
N ASP A 560 -4.60 23.66 -4.01
CA ASP A 560 -5.98 23.30 -4.38
C ASP A 560 -6.16 22.86 -5.83
N ASN A 561 -5.39 23.42 -6.76
CA ASN A 561 -5.45 23.15 -8.19
C ASN A 561 -4.06 23.03 -8.85
N ALA A 562 -3.00 22.94 -8.05
CA ALA A 562 -1.62 22.99 -8.49
C ALA A 562 -0.71 22.17 -7.57
N VAL A 563 0.40 21.65 -8.12
CA VAL A 563 1.57 21.21 -7.37
C VAL A 563 2.76 22.01 -7.88
N VAL A 564 3.37 22.83 -7.02
CA VAL A 564 4.63 23.53 -7.33
C VAL A 564 5.79 22.61 -6.96
N SER A 565 6.67 22.30 -7.90
CA SER A 565 7.86 21.50 -7.72
C SER A 565 9.10 22.40 -7.84
N LEU A 566 9.89 22.48 -6.77
CA LEU A 566 11.13 23.25 -6.70
C LEU A 566 12.34 22.33 -6.53
N GLY A 567 13.46 22.74 -7.12
CA GLY A 567 14.76 22.09 -7.03
C GLY A 567 15.88 23.13 -6.86
N ALA A 568 16.82 22.87 -5.98
CA ALA A 568 17.98 23.73 -5.73
C ALA A 568 19.21 22.91 -5.31
N GLY A 569 20.41 23.50 -5.40
CA GLY A 569 21.65 22.83 -4.99
C GLY A 569 22.04 21.63 -5.84
N ILE A 570 21.50 21.53 -7.06
CA ILE A 570 21.68 20.38 -7.96
C ILE A 570 23.14 20.34 -8.37
N THR A 571 23.86 19.33 -7.88
CA THR A 571 25.32 19.25 -7.96
C THR A 571 25.77 17.82 -8.20
N ALA A 572 26.68 17.61 -9.16
CA ALA A 572 27.38 16.35 -9.38
C ALA A 572 28.77 16.61 -10.00
N SER A 573 29.70 15.69 -9.85
CA SER A 573 31.07 15.80 -10.40
C SER A 573 31.54 14.58 -11.20
N ASP A 574 30.66 13.60 -11.45
CA ASP A 574 30.98 12.33 -12.12
C ASP A 574 31.26 12.41 -13.63
N GLY A 575 31.22 13.60 -14.24
CA GLY A 575 31.41 13.79 -15.68
C GLY A 575 30.22 13.31 -16.53
N ARG A 576 29.03 13.18 -15.93
CA ARG A 576 27.79 12.75 -16.57
C ARG A 576 26.73 13.84 -16.52
N ALA A 577 25.71 13.71 -17.36
CA ALA A 577 24.58 14.63 -17.37
C ALA A 577 23.65 14.39 -16.17
N VAL A 578 22.95 15.44 -15.76
CA VAL A 578 21.89 15.38 -14.75
C VAL A 578 20.59 15.92 -15.35
N GLU A 579 19.49 15.21 -15.13
CA GLU A 579 18.16 15.57 -15.66
C GLU A 579 17.16 15.71 -14.51
N THR A 580 16.18 16.62 -14.64
CA THR A 580 14.94 16.58 -13.86
C THR A 580 13.76 16.29 -14.76
N ILE A 581 12.96 15.29 -14.40
CA ILE A 581 11.80 14.88 -15.19
C ILE A 581 10.56 15.64 -14.72
N VAL A 582 9.91 16.35 -15.63
CA VAL A 582 8.66 17.08 -15.40
C VAL A 582 7.45 16.17 -15.63
N GLU A 583 7.53 15.30 -16.64
CA GLU A 583 6.51 14.30 -16.98
C GLU A 583 7.15 13.16 -17.79
N ASN A 584 6.62 11.94 -17.67
CA ASN A 584 6.86 10.83 -18.60
C ASN A 584 5.55 10.05 -18.76
N ARG A 585 4.66 10.61 -19.59
CA ARG A 585 3.27 10.18 -19.70
C ARG A 585 3.12 9.06 -20.70
N GLY A 586 2.69 7.88 -20.26
CA GLY A 586 2.17 6.86 -21.17
C GLY A 586 0.87 7.34 -21.83
N LEU A 587 0.85 7.35 -23.16
CA LEU A 587 -0.24 7.79 -24.05
C LEU A 587 -0.99 6.60 -24.69
N GLY A 588 -0.89 5.43 -24.04
CA GLY A 588 -1.44 4.16 -24.49
C GLY A 588 -0.91 3.69 -25.84
N ALA A 589 -1.67 2.82 -26.50
CA ALA A 589 -1.33 2.31 -27.83
C ALA A 589 -1.44 3.35 -28.96
N ARG A 590 -2.16 4.48 -28.77
CA ARG A 590 -2.43 5.46 -29.83
C ARG A 590 -1.41 6.60 -29.91
N GLY A 591 -0.88 7.12 -28.81
CA GLY A 591 0.21 8.13 -28.85
C GLY A 591 -0.15 9.55 -29.34
N ARG A 592 -1.42 9.82 -29.72
CA ARG A 592 -1.84 11.05 -30.44
C ARG A 592 -2.31 12.22 -29.56
N ASN A 593 -2.14 12.15 -28.23
CA ASN A 593 -2.49 13.28 -27.34
C ASN A 593 -1.69 14.53 -27.75
N ARG A 594 -2.41 15.58 -28.14
CA ARG A 594 -1.80 16.86 -28.57
C ARG A 594 -1.08 17.50 -27.39
N LEU A 595 0.15 17.92 -27.67
CA LEU A 595 0.95 18.79 -26.82
C LEU A 595 0.81 20.22 -27.36
N LEU A 596 0.67 21.20 -26.48
CA LEU A 596 0.92 22.61 -26.77
C LEU A 596 2.17 23.04 -25.98
N VAL A 597 3.03 23.89 -26.57
CA VAL A 597 4.09 24.60 -25.85
C VAL A 597 3.96 26.09 -26.17
N ASP A 598 3.83 26.91 -25.13
CA ASP A 598 3.50 28.34 -25.22
C ASP A 598 2.33 28.70 -26.16
N GLY A 599 1.38 27.77 -26.29
CA GLY A 599 0.19 27.88 -27.14
C GLY A 599 0.36 27.33 -28.56
N VAL A 600 1.59 27.04 -28.99
CA VAL A 600 1.89 26.44 -30.30
C VAL A 600 1.64 24.93 -30.24
N PRO A 601 0.76 24.36 -31.07
CA PRO A 601 0.56 22.92 -31.15
C PRO A 601 1.82 22.21 -31.65
N GLN A 602 2.24 21.18 -30.93
CA GLN A 602 3.36 20.35 -31.33
C GLN A 602 2.89 19.12 -32.13
N PRO A 603 3.63 18.74 -33.18
CA PRO A 603 3.40 17.51 -33.95
C PRO A 603 3.30 16.22 -33.08
N VAL A 604 2.77 15.15 -33.68
CA VAL A 604 2.33 13.92 -32.97
C VAL A 604 3.02 12.63 -33.45
N GLU A 605 4.01 12.78 -34.32
CA GLU A 605 4.90 11.76 -34.86
C GLU A 605 5.78 11.17 -33.74
N GLN A 606 6.02 9.87 -33.79
CA GLN A 606 6.86 9.17 -32.81
C GLN A 606 8.34 9.25 -33.22
N GLY A 607 9.24 9.25 -32.24
CA GLY A 607 10.67 9.47 -32.45
C GLY A 607 11.04 10.96 -32.59
N ARG A 608 10.12 11.88 -32.27
CA ARG A 608 10.33 13.33 -32.40
C ARG A 608 10.78 13.93 -31.07
N ALA A 609 11.96 14.56 -31.10
CA ALA A 609 12.47 15.41 -30.02
C ALA A 609 12.35 16.89 -30.42
N ASP A 610 12.02 17.74 -29.46
CA ASP A 610 11.94 19.19 -29.57
C ASP A 610 12.63 19.85 -28.38
N GLU A 611 13.26 21.00 -28.62
CA GLU A 611 13.97 21.78 -27.59
C GLU A 611 13.46 23.22 -27.58
N PHE A 612 12.98 23.65 -26.41
CA PHE A 612 12.41 24.97 -26.21
C PHE A 612 13.25 25.72 -25.18
N GLY A 613 14.26 26.46 -25.63
CA GLY A 613 15.25 27.13 -24.77
C GLY A 613 14.68 28.11 -23.73
N ARG A 614 13.39 28.50 -23.83
CA ARG A 614 12.66 29.20 -22.76
C ARG A 614 11.14 29.01 -22.81
N ALA A 615 10.66 27.78 -22.72
CA ALA A 615 9.22 27.50 -22.58
C ALA A 615 8.65 28.14 -21.29
N ARG A 616 7.48 28.78 -21.35
CA ARG A 616 6.77 29.32 -20.16
C ARG A 616 5.63 28.42 -19.68
N TRP A 617 5.02 27.67 -20.58
CA TRP A 617 4.07 26.59 -20.25
C TRP A 617 3.98 25.54 -21.36
N ALA A 618 3.58 24.34 -20.95
CA ALA A 618 3.14 23.27 -21.83
C ALA A 618 1.75 22.77 -21.39
N HIS A 619 0.99 22.15 -22.29
CA HIS A 619 -0.29 21.52 -21.97
C HIS A 619 -0.45 20.21 -22.76
N LEU A 620 -0.91 19.16 -22.09
CA LEU A 620 -1.14 17.85 -22.68
C LEU A 620 -2.63 17.48 -22.56
N ASP A 621 -3.29 17.31 -23.70
CA ASP A 621 -4.70 16.93 -23.75
C ASP A 621 -4.95 15.61 -23.01
N GLY A 622 -5.92 15.62 -22.09
CA GLY A 622 -6.27 14.50 -21.21
C GLY A 622 -5.50 14.45 -19.88
N VAL A 623 -4.50 15.32 -19.66
CA VAL A 623 -3.67 15.29 -18.44
C VAL A 623 -3.70 16.61 -17.68
N GLY A 624 -3.36 17.72 -18.33
CA GLY A 624 -3.29 19.03 -17.67
C GLY A 624 -2.17 19.94 -18.18
N GLY A 625 -1.87 20.96 -17.39
CA GLY A 625 -0.86 21.97 -17.70
C GLY A 625 0.43 21.79 -16.91
N TYR A 626 1.53 22.28 -17.49
CA TYR A 626 2.85 22.41 -16.86
C TYR A 626 3.28 23.87 -17.06
N VAL A 627 3.67 24.58 -16.00
CA VAL A 627 4.10 25.99 -16.08
C VAL A 627 5.52 26.12 -15.56
N PHE A 628 6.33 26.94 -16.22
CA PHE A 628 7.72 27.25 -15.85
C PHE A 628 7.78 28.75 -15.47
N PRO A 629 7.70 29.11 -14.17
CA PRO A 629 7.47 30.49 -13.77
C PRO A 629 8.54 31.48 -14.26
N GLU A 630 9.79 31.06 -14.44
CA GLU A 630 10.88 31.92 -14.90
C GLU A 630 11.16 31.75 -16.41
N GLY A 631 10.48 30.78 -17.02
CA GLY A 631 10.84 30.15 -18.29
C GLY A 631 11.96 29.13 -18.08
N ALA A 632 11.93 27.99 -18.79
CA ALA A 632 12.92 26.93 -18.65
C ALA A 632 13.37 26.36 -20.01
N PRO A 633 14.60 25.82 -20.12
CA PRO A 633 15.01 25.00 -21.25
C PRO A 633 14.28 23.64 -21.16
N LEU A 634 13.21 23.51 -21.93
CA LEU A 634 12.35 22.32 -21.92
C LEU A 634 12.69 21.43 -23.11
N HIS A 635 13.04 20.17 -22.85
CA HIS A 635 13.11 19.15 -23.89
C HIS A 635 11.83 18.33 -23.85
N ALA A 636 11.19 18.16 -25.00
CA ALA A 636 10.02 17.29 -25.19
C ALA A 636 10.39 16.14 -26.14
N LEU A 637 10.12 14.90 -25.73
CA LEU A 637 10.35 13.70 -26.53
C LEU A 637 9.05 12.91 -26.65
N ARG A 638 8.56 12.74 -27.87
CA ARG A 638 7.44 11.85 -28.18
C ARG A 638 7.98 10.60 -28.87
N GLU A 639 7.83 9.45 -28.24
CA GLU A 639 8.46 8.21 -28.70
C GLU A 639 7.59 6.97 -28.51
N GLU A 640 7.88 5.95 -29.30
CA GLU A 640 7.31 4.63 -29.20
C GLU A 640 8.31 3.72 -28.49
N ARG A 641 7.87 3.06 -27.41
CA ARG A 641 8.70 2.22 -26.56
C ARG A 641 8.13 0.82 -26.51
N THR A 642 8.99 -0.17 -26.71
CA THR A 642 8.65 -1.59 -26.69
C THR A 642 9.52 -2.31 -25.67
N GLY A 643 8.89 -3.18 -24.88
CA GLY A 643 9.56 -4.03 -23.90
C GLY A 643 8.68 -5.23 -23.55
N THR A 644 9.11 -6.04 -22.58
CA THR A 644 8.41 -7.25 -22.15
C THR A 644 8.30 -7.25 -20.63
N TRP A 645 7.28 -7.90 -20.08
CA TRP A 645 7.22 -8.06 -18.62
C TRP A 645 8.37 -8.93 -18.11
N ARG A 646 8.83 -9.90 -18.90
CA ARG A 646 10.01 -10.71 -18.60
C ARG A 646 11.31 -9.91 -18.42
N ALA A 647 11.39 -8.69 -18.97
CA ALA A 647 12.54 -7.81 -18.79
C ALA A 647 12.55 -7.05 -17.45
N ILE A 648 11.47 -7.12 -16.65
CA ILE A 648 11.39 -6.54 -15.30
C ILE A 648 10.98 -7.54 -14.21
N ASP A 649 10.46 -8.71 -14.60
CA ASP A 649 10.03 -9.78 -13.71
C ASP A 649 10.41 -11.16 -14.29
N THR A 650 11.43 -11.79 -13.71
CA THR A 650 11.87 -13.15 -14.02
C THR A 650 11.55 -14.16 -12.91
N GLY A 651 10.62 -13.85 -12.01
CA GLY A 651 10.36 -14.69 -10.84
C GLY A 651 9.75 -16.04 -11.16
N ALA A 652 9.86 -17.01 -10.25
CA ALA A 652 9.46 -18.39 -10.48
C ALA A 652 7.93 -18.55 -10.61
N ASP A 653 7.17 -17.77 -9.83
CA ASP A 653 5.71 -17.72 -9.76
C ASP A 653 5.11 -16.45 -10.40
N THR A 654 5.90 -15.37 -10.48
CA THR A 654 5.49 -14.07 -11.04
C THR A 654 5.86 -13.86 -12.51
N SER A 655 6.75 -14.69 -13.07
CA SER A 655 7.42 -14.52 -14.38
C SER A 655 6.57 -13.82 -15.43
N GLY A 656 7.04 -12.64 -15.85
CA GLY A 656 6.40 -11.90 -16.92
C GLY A 656 6.47 -12.59 -18.26
N SER A 657 5.49 -12.31 -19.12
CA SER A 657 5.49 -12.72 -20.53
C SER A 657 6.71 -12.19 -21.30
N THR A 658 7.16 -12.99 -22.27
CA THR A 658 8.15 -12.59 -23.28
C THR A 658 7.53 -11.80 -24.44
N ASP A 659 6.21 -11.56 -24.41
CA ASP A 659 5.49 -10.94 -25.50
C ASP A 659 5.77 -9.42 -25.55
N PRO A 660 6.04 -8.85 -26.74
CA PRO A 660 6.39 -7.44 -26.86
C PRO A 660 5.17 -6.54 -26.63
N VAL A 661 5.20 -5.80 -25.53
CA VAL A 661 4.26 -4.73 -25.24
C VAL A 661 4.82 -3.44 -25.82
N THR A 662 4.04 -2.73 -26.64
CA THR A 662 4.43 -1.43 -27.21
C THR A 662 3.48 -0.32 -26.76
N ARG A 663 4.02 0.76 -26.20
CA ARG A 663 3.26 1.96 -25.79
C ARG A 663 3.98 3.24 -26.22
N ARG A 664 3.22 4.31 -26.38
CA ARG A 664 3.73 5.60 -26.86
C ARG A 664 3.77 6.57 -25.69
N TYR A 665 4.80 7.41 -25.63
CA TYR A 665 5.08 8.27 -24.48
C TYR A 665 5.22 9.74 -24.90
N LEU A 666 4.98 10.65 -23.95
CA LEU A 666 5.53 12.00 -23.98
C LEU A 666 6.35 12.24 -22.71
N THR A 667 7.66 12.41 -22.89
CA THR A 667 8.61 12.80 -21.84
C THR A 667 8.85 14.30 -21.93
N LEU A 668 8.74 14.99 -20.78
CA LEU A 668 9.14 16.39 -20.60
C LEU A 668 10.27 16.42 -19.56
N ARG A 669 11.46 16.89 -19.95
CA ARG A 669 12.64 16.98 -19.05
C ARG A 669 13.30 18.36 -19.08
N LEU A 670 14.01 18.67 -18.01
CA LEU A 670 14.90 19.82 -17.86
C LEU A 670 16.33 19.29 -17.70
N ASP A 671 17.28 19.90 -18.43
CA ASP A 671 18.66 19.46 -18.47
C ASP A 671 19.54 20.38 -17.62
N HIS A 672 20.24 19.81 -16.64
CA HIS A 672 21.19 20.51 -15.77
C HIS A 672 22.63 20.48 -16.31
N GLY A 673 22.82 19.96 -17.53
CA GLY A 673 24.13 19.80 -18.15
C GLY A 673 24.99 18.71 -17.50
N ILE A 674 26.28 18.72 -17.82
CA ILE A 674 27.28 17.76 -17.32
C ILE A 674 27.93 18.32 -16.05
N SER A 675 27.97 17.51 -14.98
CA SER A 675 28.52 17.90 -13.68
C SER A 675 28.04 19.29 -13.18
N PRO A 676 26.72 19.50 -12.99
CA PRO A 676 26.19 20.76 -12.49
C PRO A 676 26.77 21.16 -11.13
N THR A 677 26.69 22.45 -10.81
CA THR A 677 27.09 22.99 -9.51
C THR A 677 26.07 24.05 -9.08
N ASP A 678 25.39 23.80 -7.96
CA ASP A 678 24.35 24.66 -7.35
C ASP A 678 23.18 25.04 -8.30
N ASP A 679 22.86 24.18 -9.27
CA ASP A 679 21.78 24.44 -10.23
C ASP A 679 20.38 24.16 -9.61
N GLY A 680 19.30 24.53 -10.32
CA GLY A 680 17.94 24.41 -9.82
C GLY A 680 16.86 24.26 -10.90
N TYR A 681 15.62 24.08 -10.44
CA TYR A 681 14.44 24.12 -11.30
C TYR A 681 13.23 24.68 -10.55
N ALA A 682 12.27 25.20 -11.31
CA ALA A 682 10.93 25.52 -10.83
C ALA A 682 9.90 25.19 -11.90
N TYR A 683 8.98 24.26 -11.61
CA TYR A 683 7.82 23.99 -12.46
C TYR A 683 6.55 23.83 -11.63
N VAL A 684 5.39 23.98 -12.27
CA VAL A 684 4.07 23.84 -11.63
C VAL A 684 3.19 22.95 -12.47
N LEU A 685 2.76 21.83 -11.89
CA LEU A 685 1.79 20.91 -12.47
C LEU A 685 0.37 21.39 -12.15
N LEU A 686 -0.51 21.39 -13.16
CA LEU A 686 -1.92 21.82 -13.09
C LEU A 686 -2.84 20.68 -13.57
N PRO A 687 -3.15 19.69 -12.73
CA PRO A 687 -3.90 18.50 -13.14
C PRO A 687 -5.31 18.82 -13.62
N GLY A 688 -5.71 18.23 -14.76
CA GLY A 688 -7.02 18.43 -15.36
C GLY A 688 -7.29 19.85 -15.89
N ALA A 689 -6.31 20.76 -15.85
CA ALA A 689 -6.46 22.11 -16.39
C ALA A 689 -6.59 22.08 -17.92
N SER A 690 -7.40 22.99 -18.47
CA SER A 690 -7.43 23.25 -19.91
C SER A 690 -6.21 24.07 -20.36
N ALA A 691 -5.91 24.06 -21.65
CA ALA A 691 -4.87 24.91 -22.23
C ALA A 691 -5.06 26.40 -21.88
N ALA A 692 -6.30 26.90 -21.96
CA ALA A 692 -6.63 28.28 -21.59
C ALA A 692 -6.40 28.57 -20.10
N ALA A 693 -6.79 27.65 -19.20
CA ALA A 693 -6.51 27.79 -17.77
C ALA A 693 -5.01 27.75 -17.46
N THR A 694 -4.25 26.89 -18.16
CA THR A 694 -2.79 26.78 -18.07
C THR A 694 -2.11 28.08 -18.50
N ALA A 695 -2.49 28.63 -19.65
CA ALA A 695 -2.00 29.90 -20.14
C ALA A 695 -2.31 31.05 -19.17
N VAL A 696 -3.55 31.14 -18.68
CA VAL A 696 -3.96 32.15 -17.67
C VAL A 696 -3.15 31.99 -16.38
N TRP A 697 -2.86 30.78 -15.92
CA TRP A 697 -2.00 30.55 -14.75
C TRP A 697 -0.58 31.06 -14.99
N SER A 698 0.04 30.71 -16.13
CA SER A 698 1.43 31.12 -16.48
C SER A 698 1.63 32.64 -16.52
N HIS A 699 0.61 33.38 -16.97
CA HIS A 699 0.60 34.84 -16.97
C HIS A 699 0.26 35.43 -15.59
N SER A 700 -0.78 34.95 -14.91
CA SER A 700 -1.30 35.56 -13.67
C SER A 700 -0.58 35.16 -12.40
N ARG A 701 0.18 34.05 -12.40
CA ARG A 701 1.10 33.60 -11.34
C ARG A 701 0.47 33.70 -9.93
N PRO A 702 -0.67 33.03 -9.68
CA PRO A 702 -1.42 33.18 -8.44
C PRO A 702 -0.64 32.68 -7.20
N VAL A 703 0.37 31.83 -7.42
CA VAL A 703 1.33 31.37 -6.42
C VAL A 703 2.68 31.99 -6.72
N ARG A 704 3.29 32.66 -5.74
CA ARG A 704 4.61 33.29 -5.85
C ARG A 704 5.68 32.42 -5.19
N ILE A 705 6.73 32.05 -5.92
CA ILE A 705 7.95 31.48 -5.33
C ILE A 705 8.68 32.60 -4.59
N VAL A 706 9.15 32.33 -3.37
CA VAL A 706 9.77 33.33 -2.48
C VAL A 706 11.23 33.01 -2.15
N ALA A 707 11.58 31.72 -2.16
CA ALA A 707 12.94 31.21 -2.05
C ALA A 707 13.02 29.88 -2.81
N ASN A 708 14.17 29.60 -3.42
CA ASN A 708 14.50 28.30 -4.01
C ASN A 708 16.03 28.12 -4.00
N ASP A 709 16.58 27.88 -2.82
CA ASP A 709 18.02 27.87 -2.60
C ASP A 709 18.45 26.76 -1.61
N ALA A 710 19.75 26.73 -1.29
CA ALA A 710 20.35 25.73 -0.41
C ALA A 710 19.90 25.83 1.07
N ALA A 711 19.28 26.94 1.49
CA ALA A 711 18.79 27.15 2.85
C ALA A 711 17.26 26.98 2.95
N ALA A 712 16.49 27.44 1.98
CA ALA A 712 15.04 27.32 1.99
C ALA A 712 14.38 27.24 0.59
N GLN A 713 13.23 26.58 0.55
CA GLN A 713 12.31 26.55 -0.59
C GLN A 713 10.94 27.02 -0.10
N ALA A 714 10.36 28.05 -0.74
CA ALA A 714 9.19 28.75 -0.19
C ALA A 714 8.20 29.25 -1.26
N VAL A 715 6.90 29.21 -0.96
CA VAL A 715 5.82 29.75 -1.80
C VAL A 715 4.76 30.53 -1.00
N GLU A 716 4.10 31.47 -1.66
CA GLU A 716 2.91 32.19 -1.18
C GLU A 716 1.73 31.97 -2.15
N ASP A 717 0.60 31.42 -1.66
CA ASP A 717 -0.71 31.56 -2.30
C ASP A 717 -1.51 32.63 -1.55
N ARG A 718 -1.53 33.84 -2.12
CA ARG A 718 -2.22 35.00 -1.55
C ARG A 718 -3.75 34.88 -1.56
N ARG A 719 -4.34 33.99 -2.38
CA ARG A 719 -5.79 33.74 -2.42
C ARG A 719 -6.20 32.72 -1.36
N ALA A 720 -5.38 31.70 -1.12
CA ALA A 720 -5.58 30.76 -0.01
C ALA A 720 -5.25 31.36 1.36
N GLY A 721 -4.51 32.49 1.38
CA GLY A 721 -3.97 33.13 2.58
C GLY A 721 -2.74 32.39 3.13
N LEU A 722 -2.04 31.64 2.29
CA LEU A 722 -1.06 30.61 2.67
C LEU A 722 0.37 31.03 2.34
N THR A 723 1.26 30.92 3.32
CA THR A 723 2.71 30.83 3.14
C THR A 723 3.15 29.41 3.49
N ALA A 724 3.93 28.76 2.64
CA ALA A 724 4.48 27.43 2.90
C ALA A 724 5.98 27.41 2.59
N VAL A 725 6.76 26.80 3.47
CA VAL A 725 8.23 26.82 3.44
C VAL A 725 8.75 25.44 3.85
N HIS A 726 9.79 24.95 3.16
CA HIS A 726 10.69 23.96 3.72
C HIS A 726 12.06 24.62 3.96
N PHE A 727 12.55 24.50 5.19
CA PHE A 727 13.88 24.93 5.62
C PHE A 727 14.82 23.73 5.66
N TRP A 728 15.96 23.83 5.00
CA TRP A 728 17.03 22.82 4.99
C TRP A 728 17.99 22.94 6.19
N GLY A 729 17.85 24.01 6.97
CA GLY A 729 18.63 24.31 8.17
C GLY A 729 18.02 25.51 8.92
N ALA A 730 18.74 26.07 9.89
CA ALA A 730 18.33 27.32 10.51
C ALA A 730 18.39 28.48 9.50
N GLY A 731 17.35 29.33 9.44
CA GLY A 731 17.29 30.43 8.46
C GLY A 731 15.92 31.12 8.38
N SER A 732 15.78 32.06 7.45
CA SER A 732 14.55 32.85 7.26
C SER A 732 14.11 32.90 5.80
N ALA A 733 12.82 32.65 5.53
CA ALA A 733 12.22 32.74 4.20
C ALA A 733 10.74 33.16 4.31
N ALA A 734 10.26 33.97 3.34
CA ALA A 734 8.92 34.56 3.37
C ALA A 734 8.56 35.31 4.69
N GLY A 735 9.57 35.82 5.40
CA GLY A 735 9.43 36.48 6.70
C GLY A 735 9.26 35.53 7.90
N ILE A 736 9.13 34.22 7.67
CA ILE A 736 9.19 33.20 8.71
C ILE A 736 10.66 32.87 8.99
N THR A 737 11.02 32.65 10.25
CA THR A 737 12.36 32.15 10.65
C THR A 737 12.21 30.79 11.33
N SER A 738 13.09 29.83 11.02
CA SER A 738 13.18 28.54 11.72
C SER A 738 14.54 28.38 12.40
N SER A 739 14.54 27.78 13.61
CA SER A 739 15.76 27.46 14.36
C SER A 739 16.52 26.23 13.83
N GLY A 740 15.97 25.52 12.84
CA GLY A 740 16.51 24.28 12.29
C GLY A 740 15.72 23.81 11.07
N PRO A 741 16.09 22.65 10.47
CA PRO A 741 15.38 22.09 9.34
C PRO A 741 13.93 21.76 9.70
N ALA A 742 12.98 22.23 8.89
CA ALA A 742 11.55 22.13 9.17
C ALA A 742 10.68 22.36 7.93
N SER A 743 9.61 21.59 7.80
CA SER A 743 8.48 21.91 6.91
C SER A 743 7.44 22.73 7.68
N VAL A 744 7.10 23.91 7.19
CA VAL A 744 6.22 24.89 7.85
C VAL A 744 5.13 25.38 6.89
N LEU A 745 3.88 25.39 7.34
CA LEU A 745 2.78 26.10 6.68
C LEU A 745 2.14 27.10 7.65
N VAL A 746 1.83 28.29 7.15
CA VAL A 746 1.13 29.35 7.88
C VAL A 746 0.00 29.86 7.01
N ARG A 747 -1.23 29.75 7.48
CA ARG A 747 -2.43 30.24 6.80
C ARG A 747 -3.09 31.35 7.60
N ARG A 748 -3.49 32.45 6.95
CA ARG A 748 -4.16 33.59 7.58
C ARG A 748 -5.54 33.81 6.94
N ARG A 749 -6.59 33.85 7.75
CA ARG A 749 -7.99 34.04 7.35
C ARG A 749 -8.68 35.04 8.27
N GLY A 750 -8.71 36.31 7.86
CA GLY A 750 -9.16 37.39 8.74
C GLY A 750 -8.25 37.50 9.96
N ALA A 751 -8.81 37.29 11.16
CA ALA A 751 -8.05 37.24 12.41
C ALA A 751 -7.53 35.84 12.77
N GLN A 752 -8.02 34.76 12.14
CA GLN A 752 -7.54 33.39 12.41
C GLN A 752 -6.21 33.14 11.70
N VAL A 753 -5.27 32.51 12.39
CA VAL A 753 -4.00 32.03 11.83
C VAL A 753 -3.79 30.57 12.19
N SER A 754 -3.72 29.71 11.18
CA SER A 754 -3.55 28.26 11.30
C SER A 754 -2.10 27.92 10.93
N VAL A 755 -1.40 27.16 11.78
CA VAL A 755 0.03 26.84 11.61
C VAL A 755 0.25 25.33 11.70
N ALA A 756 1.08 24.80 10.80
CA ALA A 756 1.54 23.42 10.80
C ALA A 756 3.07 23.37 10.70
N VAL A 757 3.73 22.51 11.49
CA VAL A 757 5.18 22.32 11.52
C VAL A 757 5.50 20.82 11.58
N ALA A 758 6.52 20.36 10.86
CA ALA A 758 7.08 19.00 10.97
C ALA A 758 8.60 19.01 10.72
N ASP A 759 9.32 18.06 11.32
CA ASP A 759 10.71 17.73 10.98
C ASP A 759 10.77 16.43 10.15
N PRO A 760 10.71 16.50 8.81
CA PRO A 760 10.86 15.32 7.93
C PRO A 760 12.27 14.69 7.97
N GLY A 761 13.25 15.36 8.59
CA GLY A 761 14.57 14.79 8.85
C GLY A 761 14.59 13.78 10.01
N ARG A 762 13.68 13.94 10.99
CA ARG A 762 13.78 13.32 12.33
C ARG A 762 15.17 13.58 12.96
N THR A 763 15.60 14.83 12.91
CA THR A 763 16.91 15.35 13.35
C THR A 763 16.82 16.27 14.57
N GLN A 764 15.66 16.85 14.86
CA GLN A 764 15.45 17.88 15.87
C GLN A 764 14.69 17.33 17.08
N THR A 765 15.17 17.62 18.29
CA THR A 765 14.40 17.39 19.53
C THR A 765 13.30 18.44 19.70
N SER A 766 13.56 19.67 19.27
CA SER A 766 12.62 20.79 19.32
C SER A 766 12.92 21.78 18.19
N VAL A 767 11.89 22.36 17.59
CA VAL A 767 11.99 23.37 16.52
C VAL A 767 11.27 24.63 16.96
N THR A 768 11.89 25.79 16.80
CA THR A 768 11.27 27.09 17.07
C THR A 768 11.11 27.89 15.78
N VAL A 769 9.87 28.31 15.52
CA VAL A 769 9.43 29.06 14.35
C VAL A 769 8.97 30.46 14.77
N GLU A 770 9.57 31.50 14.21
CA GLU A 770 9.15 32.89 14.40
C GLU A 770 8.27 33.34 13.23
N LEU A 771 7.08 33.86 13.54
CA LEU A 771 6.11 34.40 12.58
C LEU A 771 6.29 35.91 12.39
N PRO A 772 6.20 36.45 11.16
CA PRO A 772 6.45 37.86 10.84
C PRO A 772 5.38 38.85 11.37
N PHE A 773 4.50 38.42 12.26
CA PHE A 773 3.37 39.21 12.74
C PHE A 773 2.97 38.87 14.19
N ARG A 774 2.21 39.79 14.78
CA ARG A 774 1.62 39.64 16.11
C ARG A 774 0.42 38.70 16.10
N VAL A 775 0.34 37.91 17.16
CA VAL A 775 -0.83 37.16 17.65
C VAL A 775 -1.20 37.70 19.03
N ARG A 776 -2.48 37.60 19.41
CA ARG A 776 -3.01 37.96 20.74
C ARG A 776 -3.14 36.75 21.65
N SER A 777 -3.67 35.65 21.12
CA SER A 777 -3.97 34.44 21.88
C SER A 777 -3.89 33.18 21.02
N VAL A 778 -3.72 32.04 21.69
CA VAL A 778 -3.92 30.70 21.11
C VAL A 778 -5.41 30.37 21.21
N ALA A 779 -5.98 29.78 20.17
CA ALA A 779 -7.31 29.18 20.18
C ALA A 779 -7.23 27.67 20.44
N GLN A 780 -6.28 26.98 19.80
CA GLN A 780 -6.01 25.55 20.00
C GLN A 780 -4.53 25.24 19.69
N SER A 781 -3.95 24.24 20.34
CA SER A 781 -2.63 23.68 20.00
C SER A 781 -2.62 22.18 20.27
N ASP A 782 -1.80 21.45 19.53
CA ASP A 782 -1.40 20.10 19.95
C ASP A 782 -0.54 20.18 21.23
N ALA A 783 -0.56 19.13 22.06
CA ALA A 783 0.13 19.12 23.36
C ALA A 783 1.67 19.29 23.28
N THR A 784 2.23 19.10 22.09
CA THR A 784 3.66 19.27 21.75
C THR A 784 4.01 20.69 21.28
N VAL A 785 3.04 21.61 21.19
CA VAL A 785 3.24 22.97 20.66
C VAL A 785 3.03 24.03 21.74
N ARG A 786 4.08 24.83 21.99
CA ARG A 786 4.05 26.00 22.85
C ARG A 786 4.11 27.27 22.00
N VAL A 787 3.35 28.30 22.39
CA VAL A 787 3.28 29.55 21.64
C VAL A 787 3.46 30.72 22.58
N THR A 788 4.35 31.64 22.19
CA THR A 788 4.63 32.89 22.90
C THR A 788 4.15 34.06 22.03
N PRO A 789 2.96 34.64 22.32
CA PRO A 789 2.46 35.82 21.63
C PRO A 789 3.39 37.03 21.82
N GLY A 790 3.71 37.73 20.73
CA GLY A 790 4.64 38.86 20.74
C GLY A 790 4.46 39.78 19.53
N ARG A 791 5.36 40.75 19.34
CA ARG A 791 5.35 41.59 18.11
C ARG A 791 5.65 40.75 16.86
N ARG A 792 6.58 39.80 17.01
CA ARG A 792 6.65 38.56 16.25
C ARG A 792 6.22 37.44 17.18
N THR A 793 5.54 36.43 16.66
CA THR A 793 4.99 35.33 17.46
C THR A 793 5.91 34.13 17.36
N VAL A 794 6.27 33.52 18.49
CA VAL A 794 7.17 32.37 18.51
C VAL A 794 6.36 31.11 18.77
N VAL A 795 6.55 30.10 17.92
CA VAL A 795 5.92 28.77 18.01
C VAL A 795 7.03 27.74 18.19
N THR A 796 7.10 27.11 19.36
CA THR A 796 8.08 26.05 19.68
C THR A 796 7.37 24.70 19.68
N VAL A 797 7.99 23.72 19.02
CA VAL A 797 7.40 22.42 18.71
C VAL A 797 8.36 21.32 19.16
N GLU A 798 7.92 20.49 20.10
CA GLU A 798 8.69 19.34 20.58
C GLU A 798 8.63 18.21 19.52
N ALA A 799 9.54 18.29 18.55
CA ALA A 799 9.65 17.35 17.43
C ALA A 799 10.31 16.02 17.80
N GLY A 800 10.96 15.92 18.96
CA GLY A 800 11.60 14.69 19.45
C GLY A 800 10.58 13.57 19.64
N GLY A 801 10.81 12.43 18.98
CA GLY A 801 9.88 11.29 19.01
C GLY A 801 8.63 11.43 18.14
N SER A 802 8.39 12.59 17.51
CA SER A 802 7.25 12.85 16.60
C SER A 802 7.21 11.97 15.35
N ARG A 803 8.30 11.27 15.03
CA ARG A 803 8.50 10.53 13.77
C ARG A 803 8.32 11.40 12.51
N GLY A 804 8.49 12.72 12.64
CA GLY A 804 8.30 13.66 11.52
C GLY A 804 6.83 13.89 11.16
N HIS A 805 5.90 13.56 12.06
CA HIS A 805 4.48 13.86 11.92
C HIS A 805 4.25 15.39 12.01
N THR A 806 3.06 15.85 11.62
CA THR A 806 2.72 17.29 11.67
C THR A 806 2.14 17.69 13.02
N HIS A 807 2.70 18.75 13.60
CA HIS A 807 2.22 19.44 14.79
C HIS A 807 1.49 20.73 14.38
N ARG A 808 0.39 21.08 15.06
CA ARG A 808 -0.51 22.18 14.67
C ARG A 808 -0.85 23.15 15.81
N THR A 809 -1.17 24.39 15.43
CA THR A 809 -1.76 25.40 16.33
C THR A 809 -2.65 26.39 15.57
N GLU A 810 -3.78 26.75 16.17
CA GLU A 810 -4.73 27.77 15.74
C GLU A 810 -4.61 29.00 16.64
N LEU A 811 -4.45 30.17 16.03
CA LEU A 811 -4.05 31.42 16.68
C LEU A 811 -4.98 32.58 16.27
N VAL A 812 -5.05 33.63 17.09
CA VAL A 812 -5.91 34.81 16.86
C VAL A 812 -5.09 36.11 16.86
N GLN A 813 -5.24 36.94 15.82
CA GLN A 813 -4.44 38.15 15.54
C GLN A 813 -5.05 39.48 16.02
#